data_AF-A0A800DSM0-F1
#
_entry.id   AF-A0A800DSM0-F1
#
_cell.length_a   1.000
_cell.length_b   1.000
_cell.length_c   1.000
_cell.angle_alpha   90.00
_cell.angle_beta   90.00
_cell.angle_gamma   90.00
#
_symmetry.space_group_name_H-M   'P 1'
#
loop_
_entity.id
_entity.type
_entity.pdbx_description
1 polymer ?
#
loop_
_entity_poly.entity_id
_entity_poly.type
_entity_poly.pdbx_seq_one_letter_code
_entity_poly.pdbx_strand_id
1 'polypeptide(L)'
;MTIFQHTPSSIKAERFAVILNPLLIVMFLTITVLPALGVSTSVWEQKTQKDFESGKPKNVSISSKGEVSLSRKLNVYIDVEEVYVWCLTADSQGNLYAGTGNEGRIFKIAPDGTSSLFFDSPEVNIYSIAIDSSDNIYAGTSPDGLVYKISPDGIASTLLNAKEKYVWDLVFDNEGNLYAGTGTDGKIYKITPDGQNSVLYDSEERHIMSLHYSSDQNVLYAGSEDDGIIYKITLDGHASVVYDTDEKEIHALAMDSQGNLYAAATSGKLPGEEKRRELPPPPGAGGKPQKEKESSIYQVAPDGVVSKLWTASEPLILSMVVDAADNLVVGTGDEGRIYTVNADGDSASIAKCEEAQALAIHKTETGSMFIATGNGGKIYRLSTDHAQEGTLESKVYDAKIISRWGNIEWEQVIPEGTAISFSTRTGNTSKPDNTWSEWSDEYTDASGQKITNPPARFIQWRAKLTTTNPLAASTFKRVTIAYVQTNIQPKIRQIDIDSQKDDEAEGERQSGPPRQGPKPSSGQDSGNSTKRTVKWRVSDANEDAMEYAVYYKGVDEQAWKLLKEKLKTTSYSWDSTSMPDGRYQIKIVATDKLSNPTNLAKTTEKISDQFEIDNTQPTISEITVTTAEDGKFRVRCTAEDKMNHIKKAVFSIDGQDWQIVFPADGIFDSKMETFDFNTPSELKAGEHTVVIKITDAAGNVSSGKRVFTK
;
A
#
# COMPACT_ATOMS: atom_id res chain seq x y z
N MET A 1 -8.62 -67.74 44.68
CA MET A 1 -8.30 -67.57 46.12
C MET A 1 -9.14 -66.41 46.63
N THR A 2 -9.91 -66.60 47.70
CA THR A 2 -10.45 -65.63 48.71
C THR A 2 -10.62 -64.13 48.34
N ILE A 3 -11.69 -63.36 48.62
CA ILE A 3 -13.16 -63.48 48.94
C ILE A 3 -13.56 -62.12 49.60
N PHE A 4 -14.70 -61.45 49.38
CA PHE A 4 -15.79 -61.54 48.38
C PHE A 4 -15.98 -60.10 47.78
N GLN A 5 -17.07 -59.33 47.65
CA GLN A 5 -18.55 -59.31 47.86
C GLN A 5 -19.12 -58.32 46.78
N HIS A 6 -20.42 -58.12 46.50
CA HIS A 6 -21.60 -58.99 46.28
C HIS A 6 -22.62 -58.16 45.44
N THR A 7 -23.45 -58.82 44.61
CA THR A 7 -24.42 -58.26 43.63
C THR A 7 -25.90 -58.57 44.01
N PRO A 8 -26.98 -58.26 43.23
CA PRO A 8 -27.27 -57.21 42.21
C PRO A 8 -28.72 -56.59 42.28
N SER A 9 -29.08 -55.74 41.29
CA SER A 9 -30.44 -55.61 40.66
C SER A 9 -31.53 -54.82 41.43
N SER A 10 -32.61 -54.28 40.81
CA SER A 10 -33.05 -54.27 39.39
C SER A 10 -33.81 -52.96 39.02
N ILE A 11 -34.17 -52.80 37.74
CA ILE A 11 -34.76 -51.57 37.14
C ILE A 11 -36.30 -51.54 37.22
N LYS A 12 -36.90 -50.38 37.55
CA LYS A 12 -38.09 -49.79 36.86
C LYS A 12 -38.32 -48.33 37.26
N ALA A 13 -39.19 -47.64 36.51
CA ALA A 13 -39.34 -46.17 36.52
C ALA A 13 -40.79 -45.72 36.76
N GLU A 14 -40.99 -44.48 37.21
CA GLU A 14 -42.31 -43.84 37.29
C GLU A 14 -42.23 -42.29 37.14
N ARG A 15 -43.38 -41.60 37.16
CA ARG A 15 -43.56 -40.16 36.87
C ARG A 15 -44.17 -39.41 38.09
N PHE A 16 -44.61 -38.16 37.85
CA PHE A 16 -45.30 -37.19 38.74
C PHE A 16 -44.37 -36.36 39.65
N ALA A 17 -44.70 -35.13 40.06
CA ALA A 17 -45.54 -34.05 39.47
C ALA A 17 -45.30 -32.75 40.28
N VAL A 18 -45.83 -31.61 39.83
CA VAL A 18 -45.65 -30.28 40.46
C VAL A 18 -46.90 -29.89 41.27
N ILE A 19 -46.74 -29.22 42.44
CA ILE A 19 -47.55 -28.05 42.86
C ILE A 19 -47.02 -27.35 44.15
N LEU A 20 -47.01 -26.01 44.07
CA LEU A 20 -46.85 -24.89 45.03
C LEU A 20 -46.55 -25.13 46.54
N ASN A 21 -45.70 -24.23 47.07
CA ASN A 21 -46.17 -23.17 48.00
C ASN A 21 -45.30 -21.89 47.86
N PRO A 22 -45.84 -20.65 47.91
CA PRO A 22 -45.05 -19.43 47.64
C PRO A 22 -44.67 -18.64 48.90
N LEU A 23 -43.60 -17.84 48.81
CA LEU A 23 -43.36 -16.71 49.71
C LEU A 23 -42.93 -15.48 48.91
N LEU A 24 -43.48 -14.31 49.23
CA LEU A 24 -43.27 -13.07 48.49
C LEU A 24 -42.19 -12.21 49.17
N ILE A 25 -41.12 -11.86 48.46
CA ILE A 25 -40.22 -10.76 48.83
C ILE A 25 -40.08 -9.85 47.61
N VAL A 26 -40.56 -8.62 47.73
CA VAL A 26 -40.46 -7.59 46.70
C VAL A 26 -39.16 -6.82 46.92
N MET A 27 -38.16 -7.04 46.05
CA MET A 27 -36.93 -6.25 46.04
C MET A 27 -37.01 -5.18 44.95
N PHE A 28 -37.01 -3.91 45.35
CA PHE A 28 -36.98 -2.77 44.43
C PHE A 28 -35.62 -2.69 43.73
N LEU A 29 -35.53 -3.16 42.48
CA LEU A 29 -34.31 -3.00 41.68
C LEU A 29 -34.30 -1.59 41.05
N THR A 30 -33.67 -0.63 41.74
CA THR A 30 -33.43 0.72 41.19
C THR A 30 -32.38 0.65 40.09
N ILE A 31 -32.82 0.43 38.85
CA ILE A 31 -31.93 0.44 37.68
C ILE A 31 -31.46 1.88 37.44
N THR A 32 -30.26 2.20 37.90
CA THR A 32 -29.52 3.39 37.48
C THR A 32 -29.05 3.20 36.05
N VAL A 33 -29.91 3.58 35.10
CA VAL A 33 -29.57 3.62 33.67
C VAL A 33 -28.48 4.68 33.45
N LEU A 34 -27.22 4.25 33.49
CA LEU A 34 -26.11 5.01 32.94
C LEU A 34 -26.39 5.18 31.43
N PRO A 35 -26.39 6.41 30.89
CA PRO A 35 -26.63 6.61 29.47
C PRO A 35 -25.48 5.99 28.68
N ALA A 36 -25.77 4.97 27.89
CA ALA A 36 -24.81 4.38 26.97
C ALA A 36 -24.43 5.45 25.92
N LEU A 37 -23.23 6.02 26.06
CA LEU A 37 -22.72 7.09 25.21
C LEU A 37 -22.28 6.55 23.84
N GLY A 38 -23.26 6.10 23.07
CA GLY A 38 -23.09 5.63 21.70
C GLY A 38 -22.59 6.77 20.79
N VAL A 39 -21.46 6.51 20.15
CA VAL A 39 -21.07 7.03 18.84
C VAL A 39 -20.75 5.75 18.03
N SER A 40 -20.72 5.80 16.70
CA SER A 40 -20.23 4.66 15.91
C SER A 40 -18.82 4.24 16.38
N THR A 41 -18.70 3.06 16.99
CA THR A 41 -17.40 2.51 17.42
C THR A 41 -16.54 2.26 16.20
N SER A 42 -15.39 2.93 16.15
CA SER A 42 -14.37 2.71 15.14
C SER A 42 -13.37 1.67 15.62
N VAL A 43 -12.69 1.01 14.68
CA VAL A 43 -11.73 -0.06 14.97
C VAL A 43 -10.45 0.18 14.19
N TRP A 44 -9.33 0.19 14.90
CA TRP A 44 -8.00 0.09 14.30
C TRP A 44 -7.57 -1.38 14.35
N GLU A 45 -7.27 -1.97 13.18
CA GLU A 45 -6.78 -3.34 13.03
C GLU A 45 -5.38 -3.32 12.40
N GLN A 46 -4.50 -4.23 12.83
CA GLN A 46 -3.21 -4.55 12.21
C GLN A 46 -3.04 -6.06 12.14
N LYS A 47 -2.81 -6.62 10.94
CA LYS A 47 -2.78 -8.09 10.75
C LYS A 47 -1.86 -8.61 9.65
N THR A 48 -1.21 -7.73 8.89
CA THR A 48 -0.30 -8.11 7.80
C THR A 48 1.16 -7.94 8.24
N GLN A 49 2.08 -8.65 7.58
CA GLN A 49 3.53 -8.45 7.73
C GLN A 49 3.89 -6.94 7.75
N LYS A 50 3.42 -6.22 6.72
CA LYS A 50 3.63 -4.77 6.53
C LYS A 50 3.08 -3.89 7.65
N ASP A 51 1.98 -4.28 8.30
CA ASP A 51 1.47 -3.54 9.46
C ASP A 51 2.47 -3.58 10.62
N PHE A 52 3.04 -4.76 10.87
CA PHE A 52 3.96 -5.01 11.99
C PHE A 52 5.38 -4.50 11.70
N GLU A 53 5.90 -4.69 10.48
CA GLU A 53 7.19 -4.13 10.04
C GLU A 53 7.21 -2.59 10.05
N SER A 54 6.05 -1.94 9.92
CA SER A 54 5.95 -0.48 10.05
C SER A 54 6.17 0.06 11.47
N GLY A 55 6.33 -0.84 12.45
CA GLY A 55 6.63 -0.56 13.86
C GLY A 55 8.13 -0.51 14.17
N LYS A 56 8.50 -1.01 15.35
CA LYS A 56 9.89 -1.24 15.76
C LYS A 56 10.03 -2.63 16.40
N PRO A 57 10.46 -3.65 15.64
CA PRO A 57 10.78 -4.96 16.20
C PRO A 57 12.10 -4.93 16.99
N LYS A 58 12.15 -5.68 18.09
CA LYS A 58 13.38 -6.04 18.82
C LYS A 58 13.26 -7.48 19.29
N ASN A 59 14.19 -8.36 18.87
CA ASN A 59 14.18 -9.79 19.20
C ASN A 59 12.86 -10.51 18.87
N VAL A 60 12.14 -10.04 17.84
CA VAL A 60 10.91 -10.65 17.33
C VAL A 60 11.08 -11.01 15.86
N SER A 61 10.49 -12.13 15.46
CA SER A 61 10.31 -12.48 14.06
C SER A 61 8.94 -12.00 13.59
N ILE A 62 8.85 -11.61 12.31
CA ILE A 62 7.60 -11.28 11.63
C ILE A 62 7.54 -12.16 10.39
N SER A 63 6.43 -12.86 10.20
CA SER A 63 6.18 -13.70 9.03
C SER A 63 5.36 -12.99 7.95
N SER A 64 5.52 -13.46 6.71
CA SER A 64 4.69 -13.16 5.54
C SER A 64 3.17 -13.28 5.81
N LYS A 65 2.77 -14.24 6.67
CA LYS A 65 1.38 -14.45 7.11
C LYS A 65 0.88 -13.41 8.13
N GLY A 66 1.71 -12.46 8.53
CA GLY A 66 1.38 -11.46 9.56
C GLY A 66 1.33 -12.05 10.98
N GLU A 67 2.15 -13.06 11.24
CA GLU A 67 2.33 -13.62 12.59
C GLU A 67 3.65 -13.10 13.19
N VAL A 68 3.61 -12.71 14.46
CA VAL A 68 4.76 -12.16 15.20
C VAL A 68 5.14 -13.13 16.31
N SER A 69 6.40 -13.55 16.37
CA SER A 69 6.95 -14.46 17.38
C SER A 69 8.23 -13.89 17.98
N LEU A 70 8.84 -14.59 18.95
CA LEU A 70 10.24 -14.33 19.32
C LEU A 70 11.17 -14.67 18.15
N SER A 71 12.26 -13.91 17.99
CA SER A 71 13.32 -14.24 17.04
C SER A 71 14.19 -15.38 17.57
N ARG A 72 14.94 -16.06 16.70
CA ARG A 72 16.06 -16.91 17.14
C ARG A 72 17.15 -16.02 17.78
N LYS A 73 17.96 -16.60 18.68
CA LYS A 73 19.16 -15.94 19.20
C LYS A 73 20.23 -15.95 18.11
N LEU A 74 20.75 -14.78 17.79
CA LEU A 74 21.94 -14.60 16.97
C LEU A 74 23.04 -14.09 17.91
N ASN A 75 24.00 -14.94 18.23
CA ASN A 75 25.09 -14.60 19.16
C ASN A 75 26.34 -14.27 18.34
N VAL A 76 27.07 -13.20 18.67
CA VAL A 76 28.44 -13.02 18.15
C VAL A 76 29.24 -14.24 18.61
N TYR A 77 29.85 -14.95 17.66
CA TYR A 77 30.75 -16.06 17.93
C TYR A 77 32.19 -15.55 18.03
N ILE A 78 32.57 -14.67 17.11
CA ILE A 78 33.84 -13.94 17.11
C ILE A 78 33.72 -12.66 16.25
N ASP A 79 34.51 -11.64 16.60
CA ASP A 79 34.86 -10.53 15.72
C ASP A 79 36.28 -10.82 15.20
N VAL A 80 36.48 -10.88 13.88
CA VAL A 80 37.78 -11.26 13.29
C VAL A 80 38.69 -10.06 12.99
N GLU A 81 38.30 -8.86 13.41
CA GLU A 81 39.03 -7.59 13.25
C GLU A 81 39.28 -7.15 11.78
N GLU A 82 38.71 -7.86 10.80
CA GLU A 82 38.74 -7.55 9.36
C GLU A 82 37.46 -6.81 8.91
N VAL A 83 37.47 -6.21 7.71
CA VAL A 83 36.31 -5.44 7.20
C VAL A 83 35.21 -6.32 6.59
N TYR A 84 35.60 -7.45 5.98
CA TYR A 84 34.71 -8.38 5.30
C TYR A 84 35.14 -9.81 5.59
N VAL A 85 34.17 -10.68 5.91
CA VAL A 85 34.33 -12.14 5.81
C VAL A 85 33.44 -12.60 4.65
N TRP A 86 34.06 -12.99 3.53
CA TRP A 86 33.35 -13.33 2.30
C TRP A 86 32.82 -14.76 2.29
N CYS A 87 33.54 -15.69 2.90
CA CYS A 87 33.22 -17.12 2.86
C CYS A 87 33.56 -17.82 4.17
N LEU A 88 32.85 -18.93 4.43
CA LEU A 88 32.99 -19.77 5.61
C LEU A 88 32.97 -21.26 5.22
N THR A 89 33.91 -22.05 5.75
CA THR A 89 33.82 -23.52 5.77
C THR A 89 34.16 -24.08 7.16
N ALA A 90 34.05 -25.39 7.34
CA ALA A 90 34.42 -26.11 8.55
C ALA A 90 35.24 -27.37 8.24
N ASP A 91 36.19 -27.73 9.11
CA ASP A 91 36.90 -29.02 9.04
C ASP A 91 36.17 -30.15 9.77
N SER A 92 36.65 -31.38 9.59
CA SER A 92 36.12 -32.60 10.21
C SER A 92 36.10 -32.58 11.76
N GLN A 93 36.80 -31.61 12.37
CA GLN A 93 36.89 -31.41 13.82
C GLN A 93 35.98 -30.26 14.30
N GLY A 94 35.28 -29.59 13.38
CA GLY A 94 34.37 -28.48 13.66
C GLY A 94 35.04 -27.12 13.83
N ASN A 95 36.32 -26.98 13.47
CA ASN A 95 36.95 -25.65 13.39
C ASN A 95 36.44 -24.92 12.14
N LEU A 96 36.05 -23.65 12.29
CA LEU A 96 35.68 -22.82 11.15
C LEU A 96 36.92 -22.24 10.46
N TYR A 97 36.80 -22.02 9.16
CA TYR A 97 37.75 -21.29 8.34
C TYR A 97 37.04 -20.12 7.67
N ALA A 98 37.59 -18.92 7.83
CA ALA A 98 36.97 -17.67 7.39
C ALA A 98 37.88 -16.93 6.42
N GLY A 99 37.45 -16.78 5.16
CA GLY A 99 38.16 -16.03 4.12
C GLY A 99 37.77 -14.56 4.13
N THR A 100 38.76 -13.66 4.12
CA THR A 100 38.56 -12.23 4.37
C THR A 100 38.93 -11.34 3.18
N GLY A 101 38.48 -10.09 3.23
CA GLY A 101 38.77 -9.05 2.23
C GLY A 101 39.79 -8.00 2.68
N ASN A 102 40.23 -7.18 1.73
CA ASN A 102 41.30 -6.17 1.82
C ASN A 102 42.72 -6.73 2.06
N GLU A 103 42.90 -7.64 3.02
CA GLU A 103 44.21 -8.25 3.35
C GLU A 103 44.26 -9.77 3.09
N GLY A 104 43.22 -10.33 2.44
CA GLY A 104 43.24 -11.67 1.84
C GLY A 104 43.56 -12.84 2.79
N ARG A 105 43.15 -12.76 4.05
CA ARG A 105 43.51 -13.78 5.05
C ARG A 105 42.53 -14.94 5.07
N ILE A 106 43.01 -16.05 5.63
CA ILE A 106 42.18 -17.13 6.16
C ILE A 106 42.48 -17.27 7.65
N PHE A 107 41.47 -17.08 8.48
CA PHE A 107 41.54 -17.38 9.91
C PHE A 107 40.96 -18.77 10.18
N LYS A 108 41.63 -19.55 11.02
CA LYS A 108 41.06 -20.78 11.63
C LYS A 108 40.53 -20.43 13.01
N ILE A 109 39.27 -20.78 13.28
CA ILE A 109 38.58 -20.53 14.55
C ILE A 109 38.14 -21.86 15.17
N ALA A 110 38.68 -22.19 16.33
CA ALA A 110 38.36 -23.41 17.05
C ALA A 110 36.93 -23.38 17.63
N PRO A 111 36.31 -24.55 17.96
CA PRO A 111 34.96 -24.63 18.54
C PRO A 111 34.71 -23.85 19.84
N ASP A 112 35.77 -23.42 20.54
CA ASP A 112 35.69 -22.59 21.75
C ASP A 112 35.74 -21.07 21.48
N GLY A 113 35.88 -20.66 20.21
CA GLY A 113 36.02 -19.27 19.78
C GLY A 113 37.47 -18.80 19.64
N THR A 114 38.48 -19.63 19.90
CA THR A 114 39.90 -19.24 19.72
C THR A 114 40.26 -19.13 18.24
N SER A 115 40.63 -17.94 17.77
CA SER A 115 41.13 -17.72 16.41
C SER A 115 42.65 -17.75 16.29
N SER A 116 43.13 -18.15 15.12
CA SER A 116 44.52 -17.94 14.67
C SER A 116 44.55 -17.66 13.17
N LEU A 117 45.56 -16.91 12.73
CA LEU A 117 45.86 -16.76 11.30
C LEU A 117 46.34 -18.11 10.76
N PHE A 118 45.65 -18.63 9.75
CA PHE A 118 45.97 -19.91 9.11
C PHE A 118 46.70 -19.72 7.77
N PHE A 119 46.30 -18.72 6.99
CA PHE A 119 46.97 -18.34 5.75
C PHE A 119 46.92 -16.82 5.55
N ASP A 120 48.05 -16.25 5.15
CA ASP A 120 48.25 -14.83 4.84
C ASP A 120 48.57 -14.78 3.33
N SER A 121 47.59 -14.40 2.51
CA SER A 121 47.71 -14.47 1.04
C SER A 121 48.48 -13.27 0.50
N PRO A 122 49.20 -13.39 -0.63
CA PRO A 122 49.66 -12.21 -1.37
C PRO A 122 48.53 -11.47 -2.11
N GLU A 123 47.35 -12.11 -2.24
CA GLU A 123 46.14 -11.57 -2.84
C GLU A 123 45.33 -10.74 -1.81
N VAL A 124 44.42 -9.86 -2.25
CA VAL A 124 43.69 -8.95 -1.34
C VAL A 124 42.33 -9.47 -0.87
N ASN A 125 41.74 -10.44 -1.58
CA ASN A 125 40.47 -11.07 -1.18
C ASN A 125 40.57 -12.59 -1.30
N ILE A 126 40.01 -13.30 -0.31
CA ILE A 126 39.61 -14.71 -0.43
C ILE A 126 38.09 -14.73 -0.59
N TYR A 127 37.60 -14.94 -1.81
CA TYR A 127 36.16 -14.92 -2.10
C TYR A 127 35.49 -16.27 -1.85
N SER A 128 36.19 -17.37 -2.15
CA SER A 128 35.68 -18.74 -2.01
C SER A 128 36.64 -19.62 -1.22
N ILE A 129 36.08 -20.53 -0.41
CA ILE A 129 36.82 -21.61 0.24
C ILE A 129 36.06 -22.93 0.11
N ALA A 130 36.71 -23.94 -0.47
CA ALA A 130 36.31 -25.34 -0.40
C ALA A 130 37.26 -26.13 0.53
N ILE A 131 36.85 -27.34 0.92
CA ILE A 131 37.65 -28.26 1.73
C ILE A 131 37.51 -29.69 1.17
N ASP A 132 38.62 -30.45 1.13
CA ASP A 132 38.58 -31.87 0.74
C ASP A 132 38.44 -32.82 1.94
N SER A 133 38.15 -34.09 1.68
CA SER A 133 37.98 -35.14 2.70
C SER A 133 39.28 -35.54 3.44
N SER A 134 40.30 -34.69 3.42
CA SER A 134 41.53 -34.79 4.21
C SER A 134 41.86 -33.44 4.88
N ASP A 135 40.84 -32.60 5.08
CA ASP A 135 40.89 -31.26 5.67
C ASP A 135 41.85 -30.28 4.96
N ASN A 136 42.23 -30.53 3.69
CA ASN A 136 42.98 -29.52 2.92
C ASN A 136 42.01 -28.42 2.48
N ILE A 137 42.41 -27.17 2.70
CA ILE A 137 41.67 -25.96 2.36
C ILE A 137 42.04 -25.53 0.94
N TYR A 138 41.05 -25.16 0.13
CA TYR A 138 41.21 -24.67 -1.23
C TYR A 138 40.61 -23.27 -1.30
N ALA A 139 41.43 -22.26 -1.60
CA ALA A 139 41.04 -20.86 -1.48
C ALA A 139 41.13 -20.13 -2.83
N GLY A 140 40.02 -19.55 -3.26
CA GLY A 140 39.88 -18.78 -4.51
C GLY A 140 39.98 -17.27 -4.26
N THR A 141 40.76 -16.58 -5.09
CA THR A 141 41.25 -15.22 -4.77
C THR A 141 40.90 -14.14 -5.79
N SER A 142 41.22 -12.89 -5.43
CA SER A 142 41.39 -11.77 -6.36
C SER A 142 42.52 -10.83 -5.89
N PRO A 143 43.26 -10.16 -6.80
CA PRO A 143 42.85 -9.82 -8.16
C PRO A 143 43.46 -10.65 -9.30
N ASP A 144 44.32 -11.65 -9.02
CA ASP A 144 45.02 -12.44 -10.06
C ASP A 144 44.39 -13.84 -10.28
N GLY A 145 43.18 -14.09 -9.75
CA GLY A 145 42.35 -15.26 -10.04
C GLY A 145 43.02 -16.60 -9.73
N LEU A 146 43.61 -16.71 -8.53
CA LEU A 146 44.37 -17.88 -8.11
C LEU A 146 43.49 -18.86 -7.33
N VAL A 147 43.84 -20.15 -7.39
CA VAL A 147 43.40 -21.14 -6.41
C VAL A 147 44.64 -21.65 -5.67
N TYR A 148 44.64 -21.52 -4.35
CA TYR A 148 45.63 -22.14 -3.47
C TYR A 148 45.09 -23.46 -2.91
N LYS A 149 45.90 -24.52 -2.91
CA LYS A 149 45.71 -25.69 -2.02
C LYS A 149 46.61 -25.51 -0.80
N ILE A 150 46.02 -25.63 0.39
CA ILE A 150 46.65 -25.40 1.69
C ILE A 150 46.39 -26.64 2.56
N SER A 151 47.44 -27.33 2.99
CA SER A 151 47.28 -28.53 3.84
C SER A 151 46.91 -28.17 5.29
N PRO A 152 46.40 -29.13 6.11
CA PRO A 152 45.96 -28.87 7.48
C PRO A 152 46.99 -28.23 8.44
N ASP A 153 48.28 -28.26 8.07
CA ASP A 153 49.41 -27.63 8.77
C ASP A 153 49.75 -26.21 8.26
N GLY A 154 48.96 -25.67 7.33
CA GLY A 154 49.11 -24.31 6.78
C GLY A 154 50.05 -24.19 5.57
N ILE A 155 50.60 -25.29 5.04
CA ILE A 155 51.50 -25.23 3.88
C ILE A 155 50.70 -25.01 2.60
N ALA A 156 50.80 -23.79 2.06
CA ALA A 156 50.11 -23.37 0.84
C ALA A 156 50.92 -23.64 -0.45
N SER A 157 50.20 -23.93 -1.54
CA SER A 157 50.72 -24.07 -2.90
C SER A 157 49.69 -23.56 -3.91
N THR A 158 50.13 -22.92 -5.01
CA THR A 158 49.23 -22.48 -6.08
C THR A 158 48.83 -23.68 -6.95
N LEU A 159 47.55 -24.01 -6.96
CA LEU A 159 46.94 -25.11 -7.72
C LEU A 159 46.46 -24.64 -9.11
N LEU A 160 45.89 -23.44 -9.19
CA LEU A 160 45.43 -22.82 -10.44
C LEU A 160 45.93 -21.38 -10.54
N ASN A 161 46.29 -20.97 -11.76
CA ASN A 161 46.51 -19.58 -12.14
C ASN A 161 45.94 -19.41 -13.56
N ALA A 162 44.63 -19.13 -13.64
CA ALA A 162 43.87 -19.19 -14.87
C ALA A 162 44.05 -17.97 -15.80
N LYS A 163 44.62 -16.87 -15.29
CA LYS A 163 44.63 -15.51 -15.89
C LYS A 163 43.28 -14.80 -15.93
N GLU A 164 42.27 -15.44 -15.35
CA GLU A 164 41.10 -14.81 -14.75
C GLU A 164 41.53 -13.87 -13.59
N LYS A 165 40.60 -13.08 -13.05
CA LYS A 165 40.85 -12.16 -11.91
C LYS A 165 40.17 -12.58 -10.62
N TYR A 166 39.06 -13.30 -10.74
CA TYR A 166 38.18 -13.67 -9.65
C TYR A 166 37.96 -15.18 -9.69
N VAL A 167 38.06 -15.82 -8.53
CA VAL A 167 37.51 -17.17 -8.31
C VAL A 167 36.37 -17.03 -7.31
N TRP A 168 35.15 -16.93 -7.82
CA TRP A 168 33.97 -16.60 -7.04
C TRP A 168 33.46 -17.78 -6.21
N ASP A 169 33.54 -19.00 -6.74
CA ASP A 169 33.07 -20.20 -6.07
C ASP A 169 33.93 -21.44 -6.39
N LEU A 170 33.94 -22.39 -5.45
CA LEU A 170 34.74 -23.61 -5.46
C LEU A 170 33.91 -24.79 -4.93
N VAL A 171 33.71 -25.83 -5.76
CA VAL A 171 32.95 -27.03 -5.37
C VAL A 171 33.62 -28.32 -5.83
N PHE A 172 33.51 -29.40 -5.04
CA PHE A 172 34.01 -30.73 -5.39
C PHE A 172 32.94 -31.64 -5.98
N ASP A 173 33.33 -32.57 -6.86
CA ASP A 173 32.53 -33.76 -7.17
C ASP A 173 32.91 -34.98 -6.32
N ASN A 174 32.12 -36.06 -6.45
CA ASN A 174 32.33 -37.33 -5.76
C ASN A 174 33.65 -38.05 -6.09
N GLU A 175 34.37 -37.64 -7.15
CA GLU A 175 35.69 -38.19 -7.51
C GLU A 175 36.84 -37.36 -6.92
N GLY A 176 36.54 -36.24 -6.26
CA GLY A 176 37.52 -35.30 -5.74
C GLY A 176 38.06 -34.31 -6.78
N ASN A 177 37.41 -34.18 -7.95
CA ASN A 177 37.74 -33.08 -8.86
C ASN A 177 37.17 -31.78 -8.29
N LEU A 178 37.96 -30.72 -8.30
CA LEU A 178 37.56 -29.37 -7.93
C LEU A 178 37.06 -28.61 -9.16
N TYR A 179 35.99 -27.84 -9.01
CA TYR A 179 35.45 -26.94 -10.03
C TYR A 179 35.53 -25.51 -9.52
N ALA A 180 36.08 -24.61 -10.33
CA ALA A 180 36.26 -23.20 -10.01
C ALA A 180 35.45 -22.31 -10.95
N GLY A 181 34.53 -21.52 -10.40
CA GLY A 181 33.74 -20.52 -11.12
C GLY A 181 34.50 -19.19 -11.13
N THR A 182 34.67 -18.59 -12.31
CA THR A 182 35.62 -17.48 -12.50
C THR A 182 35.07 -16.31 -13.32
N GLY A 183 35.78 -15.18 -13.28
CA GLY A 183 35.69 -14.08 -14.25
C GLY A 183 37.02 -13.32 -14.32
N THR A 184 37.29 -12.52 -15.34
CA THR A 184 36.39 -11.71 -16.18
C THR A 184 35.82 -12.35 -17.44
N ASP A 185 36.17 -13.61 -17.72
CA ASP A 185 35.78 -14.28 -18.96
C ASP A 185 34.76 -15.42 -18.73
N GLY A 186 34.09 -15.47 -17.58
CA GLY A 186 32.96 -16.37 -17.31
C GLY A 186 33.22 -17.86 -17.46
N LYS A 187 34.42 -18.34 -17.15
CA LYS A 187 34.80 -19.75 -17.34
C LYS A 187 34.58 -20.60 -16.10
N ILE A 188 34.47 -21.91 -16.31
CA ILE A 188 34.53 -22.93 -15.27
C ILE A 188 35.73 -23.83 -15.54
N TYR A 189 36.65 -23.90 -14.58
CA TYR A 189 37.81 -24.78 -14.65
C TYR A 189 37.55 -26.06 -13.86
N LYS A 190 37.82 -27.22 -14.45
CA LYS A 190 37.92 -28.52 -13.75
C LYS A 190 39.38 -28.79 -13.42
N ILE A 191 39.67 -29.10 -12.16
CA ILE A 191 40.99 -29.48 -11.64
C ILE A 191 40.89 -30.88 -11.03
N THR A 192 41.74 -31.80 -11.48
CA THR A 192 41.78 -33.20 -10.99
C THR A 192 42.52 -33.32 -9.65
N PRO A 193 42.37 -34.44 -8.90
CA PRO A 193 43.10 -34.68 -7.66
C PRO A 193 44.64 -34.64 -7.76
N ASP A 194 45.21 -34.86 -8.96
CA ASP A 194 46.65 -34.75 -9.23
C ASP A 194 47.08 -33.35 -9.76
N GLY A 195 46.16 -32.38 -9.81
CA GLY A 195 46.43 -30.98 -10.13
C GLY A 195 46.42 -30.62 -11.61
N GLN A 196 46.05 -31.55 -12.51
CA GLN A 196 45.82 -31.20 -13.91
C GLN A 196 44.55 -30.36 -14.03
N ASN A 197 44.58 -29.30 -14.83
CA ASN A 197 43.45 -28.39 -15.00
C ASN A 197 43.07 -28.20 -16.46
N SER A 198 41.78 -27.93 -16.70
CA SER A 198 41.18 -27.71 -18.01
C SER A 198 39.95 -26.82 -17.89
N VAL A 199 39.59 -26.12 -18.96
CA VAL A 199 38.27 -25.45 -19.05
C VAL A 199 37.21 -26.52 -19.27
N LEU A 200 36.26 -26.63 -18.34
CA LEU A 200 35.07 -27.46 -18.48
C LEU A 200 34.03 -26.76 -19.36
N TYR A 201 33.83 -25.46 -19.11
CA TYR A 201 32.86 -24.63 -19.80
C TYR A 201 33.37 -23.20 -19.94
N ASP A 202 33.07 -22.60 -21.09
CA ASP A 202 33.43 -21.25 -21.54
C ASP A 202 32.09 -20.59 -21.88
N SER A 203 31.62 -19.64 -21.07
CA SER A 203 30.28 -19.06 -21.20
C SER A 203 30.29 -17.76 -22.04
N GLU A 204 29.11 -17.21 -22.33
CA GLU A 204 28.99 -15.89 -22.98
C GLU A 204 28.92 -14.73 -21.96
N GLU A 205 28.94 -15.05 -20.66
CA GLU A 205 28.84 -14.12 -19.51
C GLU A 205 30.24 -13.69 -19.03
N ARG A 206 30.38 -12.59 -18.26
CA ARG A 206 31.68 -12.20 -17.69
C ARG A 206 32.11 -12.97 -16.45
N HIS A 207 31.16 -13.48 -15.66
CA HIS A 207 31.46 -14.15 -14.40
C HIS A 207 30.52 -15.32 -14.15
N ILE A 208 31.08 -16.43 -13.65
CA ILE A 208 30.33 -17.49 -12.98
C ILE A 208 30.46 -17.26 -11.47
N MET A 209 29.38 -16.78 -10.85
CA MET A 209 29.33 -16.29 -9.47
C MET A 209 29.13 -17.40 -8.44
N SER A 210 28.36 -18.43 -8.79
CA SER A 210 28.01 -19.53 -7.89
C SER A 210 27.96 -20.87 -8.61
N LEU A 211 28.30 -21.94 -7.89
CA LEU A 211 28.37 -23.32 -8.36
C LEU A 211 27.64 -24.26 -7.40
N HIS A 212 27.05 -25.33 -7.94
CA HIS A 212 26.46 -26.40 -7.12
C HIS A 212 26.57 -27.77 -7.80
N TYR A 213 27.35 -28.69 -7.24
CA TYR A 213 27.43 -30.06 -7.72
C TYR A 213 26.25 -30.89 -7.20
N SER A 214 25.44 -31.41 -8.12
CA SER A 214 24.34 -32.33 -7.81
C SER A 214 24.83 -33.78 -7.94
N SER A 215 25.10 -34.41 -6.80
CA SER A 215 25.60 -35.79 -6.69
C SER A 215 24.70 -36.82 -7.36
N ASP A 216 23.39 -36.75 -7.12
CA ASP A 216 22.40 -37.71 -7.63
C ASP A 216 22.23 -37.64 -9.16
N GLN A 217 22.45 -36.46 -9.73
CA GLN A 217 22.34 -36.21 -11.17
C GLN A 217 23.69 -36.26 -11.89
N ASN A 218 24.79 -36.26 -11.14
CA ASN A 218 26.17 -36.12 -11.60
C ASN A 218 26.39 -34.95 -12.58
N VAL A 219 25.90 -33.77 -12.22
CA VAL A 219 26.04 -32.52 -12.98
C VAL A 219 26.48 -31.36 -12.09
N LEU A 220 27.08 -30.35 -12.71
CA LEU A 220 27.34 -29.06 -12.11
C LEU A 220 26.23 -28.08 -12.53
N TYR A 221 25.63 -27.41 -11.57
CA TYR A 221 24.84 -26.21 -11.80
C TYR A 221 25.71 -24.98 -11.59
N ALA A 222 25.48 -23.92 -12.38
CA ALA A 222 26.27 -22.68 -12.31
C ALA A 222 25.38 -21.45 -12.53
N GLY A 223 25.67 -20.36 -11.82
CA GLY A 223 24.97 -19.09 -11.90
C GLY A 223 25.90 -17.95 -12.34
N SER A 224 25.44 -17.05 -13.21
CA SER A 224 26.27 -15.99 -13.81
C SER A 224 26.00 -14.55 -13.31
N GLU A 225 26.89 -13.62 -13.66
CA GLU A 225 26.67 -12.16 -13.66
C GLU A 225 26.79 -11.59 -15.08
N ASP A 226 25.66 -11.14 -15.64
CA ASP A 226 25.48 -10.19 -16.76
C ASP A 226 24.03 -10.31 -17.26
N ASP A 227 23.58 -11.53 -17.57
CA ASP A 227 22.19 -11.85 -17.87
C ASP A 227 21.53 -12.82 -16.87
N GLY A 228 22.23 -13.16 -15.78
CA GLY A 228 21.62 -13.83 -14.62
C GLY A 228 21.12 -15.23 -14.96
N ILE A 229 21.94 -15.97 -15.70
CA ILE A 229 21.62 -17.26 -16.30
C ILE A 229 21.90 -18.39 -15.30
N ILE A 230 21.00 -19.37 -15.25
CA ILE A 230 21.20 -20.64 -14.54
C ILE A 230 21.57 -21.71 -15.57
N TYR A 231 22.78 -22.25 -15.47
CA TYR A 231 23.27 -23.34 -16.32
C TYR A 231 23.18 -24.69 -15.61
N LYS A 232 23.02 -25.75 -16.41
CA LYS A 232 23.23 -27.16 -16.04
C LYS A 232 24.25 -27.76 -16.99
N ILE A 233 25.32 -28.30 -16.43
CA ILE A 233 26.55 -28.66 -17.13
C ILE A 233 26.95 -30.08 -16.75
N THR A 234 27.10 -30.97 -17.72
CA THR A 234 27.63 -32.32 -17.48
C THR A 234 29.14 -32.28 -17.27
N LEU A 235 29.70 -33.26 -16.54
CA LEU A 235 31.13 -33.26 -16.18
C LEU A 235 32.08 -33.55 -17.36
N ASP A 236 31.55 -33.68 -18.59
CA ASP A 236 32.27 -33.72 -19.86
C ASP A 236 32.18 -32.41 -20.68
N GLY A 237 31.52 -31.37 -20.15
CA GLY A 237 31.51 -30.01 -20.70
C GLY A 237 30.24 -29.60 -21.46
N HIS A 238 29.23 -30.47 -21.62
CA HIS A 238 27.98 -30.08 -22.28
C HIS A 238 27.10 -29.23 -21.35
N ALA A 239 27.02 -27.93 -21.63
CA ALA A 239 26.15 -26.99 -20.94
C ALA A 239 24.76 -26.87 -21.58
N SER A 240 23.78 -26.50 -20.75
CA SER A 240 22.41 -26.15 -21.13
C SER A 240 21.89 -25.06 -20.22
N VAL A 241 21.11 -24.11 -20.76
CA VAL A 241 20.41 -23.11 -19.95
C VAL A 241 19.18 -23.76 -19.31
N VAL A 242 19.10 -23.68 -17.99
CA VAL A 242 17.95 -24.07 -17.17
C VAL A 242 16.93 -22.94 -17.14
N TYR A 243 17.42 -21.72 -16.90
CA TYR A 243 16.58 -20.52 -16.81
C TYR A 243 17.38 -19.24 -17.08
N ASP A 244 16.65 -18.22 -17.50
CA ASP A 244 17.07 -16.86 -17.86
C ASP A 244 16.23 -15.91 -17.00
N THR A 245 16.87 -15.09 -16.14
CA THR A 245 16.16 -14.35 -15.08
C THR A 245 15.81 -12.91 -15.49
N ASP A 246 14.81 -12.33 -14.81
CA ASP A 246 14.46 -10.90 -14.93
C ASP A 246 15.48 -10.00 -14.19
N GLU A 247 16.32 -10.63 -13.37
CA GLU A 247 17.40 -10.10 -12.55
C GLU A 247 18.75 -10.09 -13.34
N LYS A 248 19.89 -9.87 -12.69
CA LYS A 248 21.19 -9.66 -13.38
C LYS A 248 22.33 -10.58 -12.94
N GLU A 249 22.21 -11.20 -11.77
CA GLU A 249 23.24 -11.99 -11.15
C GLU A 249 22.62 -13.14 -10.35
N ILE A 250 23.14 -14.37 -10.48
CA ILE A 250 22.78 -15.53 -9.65
C ILE A 250 23.84 -15.68 -8.55
N HIS A 251 23.60 -15.03 -7.42
CA HIS A 251 24.59 -14.86 -6.36
C HIS A 251 24.84 -16.14 -5.55
N ALA A 252 23.84 -17.00 -5.38
CA ALA A 252 23.98 -18.26 -4.65
C ALA A 252 23.06 -19.36 -5.19
N LEU A 253 23.56 -20.60 -5.16
CA LEU A 253 22.85 -21.83 -5.52
C LEU A 253 22.80 -22.79 -4.32
N ALA A 254 21.62 -23.34 -4.03
CA ALA A 254 21.43 -24.34 -2.98
C ALA A 254 20.47 -25.45 -3.46
N MET A 255 20.57 -26.66 -2.93
CA MET A 255 19.69 -27.79 -3.28
C MET A 255 19.13 -28.45 -2.02
N ASP A 256 17.86 -28.84 -2.04
CA ASP A 256 17.21 -29.54 -0.93
C ASP A 256 17.30 -31.07 -1.03
N SER A 257 16.81 -31.78 0.00
CA SER A 257 16.84 -33.25 0.04
C SER A 257 15.98 -33.95 -1.02
N GLN A 258 15.21 -33.19 -1.80
CA GLN A 258 14.31 -33.66 -2.85
C GLN A 258 14.84 -33.34 -4.26
N GLY A 259 15.99 -32.66 -4.35
CA GLY A 259 16.64 -32.30 -5.60
C GLY A 259 16.11 -31.01 -6.26
N ASN A 260 15.31 -30.20 -5.56
CA ASN A 260 14.97 -28.86 -6.04
C ASN A 260 16.20 -27.97 -5.92
N LEU A 261 16.59 -27.32 -7.02
CA LEU A 261 17.62 -26.28 -7.01
C LEU A 261 16.96 -24.93 -6.71
N TYR A 262 17.53 -24.16 -5.80
CA TYR A 262 17.14 -22.80 -5.47
C TYR A 262 18.25 -21.85 -5.90
N ALA A 263 17.87 -20.78 -6.60
CA ALA A 263 18.78 -19.78 -7.12
C ALA A 263 18.42 -18.39 -6.59
N ALA A 264 19.33 -17.78 -5.84
CA ALA A 264 19.21 -16.42 -5.34
C ALA A 264 19.66 -15.44 -6.43
N ALA A 265 18.69 -14.79 -7.07
CA ALA A 265 18.90 -13.85 -8.15
C ALA A 265 18.82 -12.40 -7.63
N THR A 266 19.79 -11.55 -8.00
CA THR A 266 19.88 -10.15 -7.57
C THR A 266 20.00 -9.17 -8.74
N SER A 267 19.50 -7.95 -8.54
CA SER A 267 19.58 -6.82 -9.47
C SER A 267 20.44 -5.65 -8.94
N GLY A 268 21.10 -5.84 -7.79
CA GLY A 268 21.94 -4.81 -7.16
C GLY A 268 23.42 -5.19 -7.18
N LYS A 269 24.28 -4.25 -7.60
CA LYS A 269 25.74 -4.44 -7.56
C LYS A 269 26.26 -4.70 -6.14
N LEU A 270 27.28 -5.55 -6.04
CA LEU A 270 27.87 -5.95 -4.77
C LEU A 270 28.63 -4.82 -4.06
N PRO A 271 28.74 -4.88 -2.72
CA PRO A 271 29.56 -3.95 -1.95
C PRO A 271 31.05 -4.19 -2.23
N GLY A 272 31.83 -3.13 -2.44
CA GLY A 272 33.29 -3.21 -2.61
C GLY A 272 33.78 -3.17 -4.06
N GLU A 273 32.91 -3.30 -5.07
CA GLU A 273 33.27 -2.95 -6.44
C GLU A 273 33.77 -1.50 -6.54
N GLU A 274 34.87 -1.27 -7.26
CA GLU A 274 35.32 0.10 -7.55
C GLU A 274 34.25 0.86 -8.33
N LYS A 275 33.98 2.11 -7.93
CA LYS A 275 33.09 3.03 -8.65
C LYS A 275 33.69 3.44 -10.00
N ARG A 276 33.63 2.56 -10.98
CA ARG A 276 33.93 2.88 -12.37
C ARG A 276 32.98 3.99 -12.82
N ARG A 277 33.56 5.05 -13.37
CA ARG A 277 32.86 6.30 -13.68
C ARG A 277 31.94 6.11 -14.88
N GLU A 278 30.71 5.68 -14.62
CA GLU A 278 29.67 5.49 -15.65
C GLU A 278 29.56 6.76 -16.53
N LEU A 279 29.78 6.58 -17.83
CA LEU A 279 29.53 7.61 -18.81
C LEU A 279 28.01 7.80 -18.96
N PRO A 280 27.51 9.04 -19.09
CA PRO A 280 26.08 9.25 -19.29
C PRO A 280 25.64 8.53 -20.58
N PRO A 281 24.47 7.84 -20.57
CA PRO A 281 24.02 7.08 -21.72
C PRO A 281 23.82 7.99 -22.94
N PRO A 282 24.09 7.49 -24.17
CA PRO A 282 23.95 8.29 -25.37
C PRO A 282 22.49 8.77 -25.54
N PRO A 283 22.26 10.06 -25.82
CA PRO A 283 20.91 10.62 -25.89
C PRO A 283 20.14 10.03 -27.08
N GLY A 284 19.19 9.13 -26.77
CA GLY A 284 18.43 8.35 -27.74
C GLY A 284 18.22 6.88 -27.35
N ALA A 285 19.00 6.36 -26.41
CA ALA A 285 18.77 5.03 -25.84
C ALA A 285 17.48 5.04 -24.98
N GLY A 286 16.37 4.58 -25.56
CA GLY A 286 15.09 4.39 -24.87
C GLY A 286 15.13 3.19 -23.93
N GLY A 287 15.83 3.33 -22.80
CA GLY A 287 15.85 2.30 -21.76
C GLY A 287 14.45 1.96 -21.28
N LYS A 288 14.19 0.66 -21.02
CA LYS A 288 13.03 0.25 -20.20
C LYS A 288 13.11 1.02 -18.86
N PRO A 289 11.98 1.38 -18.22
CA PRO A 289 12.02 1.92 -16.87
C PRO A 289 12.84 1.00 -15.98
N GLN A 290 13.83 1.56 -15.28
CA GLN A 290 14.63 0.79 -14.33
C GLN A 290 13.68 0.23 -13.28
N LYS A 291 13.50 -1.11 -13.27
CA LYS A 291 12.80 -1.80 -12.19
C LYS A 291 13.44 -1.38 -10.86
N GLU A 292 12.65 -1.43 -9.80
CA GLU A 292 13.21 -1.33 -8.45
C GLU A 292 14.24 -2.46 -8.25
N LYS A 293 15.17 -2.31 -7.30
CA LYS A 293 16.20 -3.33 -7.04
C LYS A 293 15.54 -4.56 -6.40
N GLU A 294 14.90 -5.39 -7.21
CA GLU A 294 14.29 -6.65 -6.81
C GLU A 294 15.38 -7.72 -6.74
N SER A 295 15.42 -8.45 -5.62
CA SER A 295 16.11 -9.74 -5.49
C SER A 295 15.05 -10.83 -5.26
N SER A 296 15.21 -11.97 -5.91
CA SER A 296 14.24 -13.07 -5.87
C SER A 296 14.93 -14.41 -5.68
N ILE A 297 14.21 -15.39 -5.14
CA ILE A 297 14.60 -16.79 -5.19
C ILE A 297 13.74 -17.50 -6.21
N TYR A 298 14.39 -18.14 -7.17
CA TYR A 298 13.75 -19.08 -8.09
C TYR A 298 13.95 -20.50 -7.59
N GLN A 299 12.92 -21.33 -7.68
CA GLN A 299 12.99 -22.77 -7.50
C GLN A 299 12.94 -23.44 -8.88
N VAL A 300 13.85 -24.38 -9.12
CA VAL A 300 13.85 -25.30 -10.26
C VAL A 300 13.58 -26.69 -9.70
N ALA A 301 12.42 -27.25 -10.01
CA ALA A 301 12.06 -28.60 -9.61
C ALA A 301 12.84 -29.67 -10.41
N PRO A 302 12.96 -30.92 -9.91
CA PRO A 302 13.66 -32.01 -10.60
C PRO A 302 13.16 -32.36 -12.00
N ASP A 303 11.93 -31.97 -12.36
CA ASP A 303 11.34 -32.13 -13.70
C ASP A 303 11.66 -30.97 -14.67
N GLY A 304 12.35 -29.93 -14.19
CA GLY A 304 12.70 -28.72 -14.94
C GLY A 304 11.67 -27.60 -14.87
N VAL A 305 10.60 -27.72 -14.07
CA VAL A 305 9.66 -26.61 -13.85
C VAL A 305 10.30 -25.54 -12.98
N VAL A 306 10.32 -24.30 -13.49
CA VAL A 306 10.85 -23.13 -12.77
C VAL A 306 9.70 -22.27 -12.22
N SER A 307 9.82 -21.84 -10.96
CA SER A 307 8.92 -20.88 -10.32
C SER A 307 9.71 -19.78 -9.60
N LYS A 308 9.12 -18.59 -9.46
CA LYS A 308 9.61 -17.58 -8.51
C LYS A 308 8.99 -17.89 -7.15
N LEU A 309 9.80 -18.42 -6.23
CA LEU A 309 9.39 -18.86 -4.90
C LEU A 309 9.19 -17.67 -3.96
N TRP A 310 10.12 -16.72 -3.98
CA TRP A 310 10.16 -15.61 -3.04
C TRP A 310 10.76 -14.35 -3.68
N THR A 311 10.38 -13.19 -3.15
CA THR A 311 11.00 -11.89 -3.46
C THR A 311 11.36 -11.23 -2.15
N ALA A 312 12.62 -10.81 -2.04
CA ALA A 312 13.15 -10.20 -0.83
C ALA A 312 12.59 -8.77 -0.63
N SER A 313 12.40 -8.38 0.63
CA SER A 313 12.11 -6.99 1.01
C SER A 313 13.36 -6.11 1.08
N GLU A 314 14.55 -6.72 0.98
CA GLU A 314 15.84 -6.06 0.83
C GLU A 314 16.36 -6.26 -0.60
N PRO A 315 17.12 -5.30 -1.16
CA PRO A 315 17.46 -5.30 -2.58
C PRO A 315 18.56 -6.29 -2.97
N LEU A 316 19.20 -6.92 -1.99
CA LEU A 316 20.31 -7.86 -2.15
C LEU A 316 20.03 -9.13 -1.33
N ILE A 317 20.05 -10.29 -1.98
CA ILE A 317 20.34 -11.56 -1.32
C ILE A 317 21.84 -11.80 -1.46
N LEU A 318 22.52 -12.05 -0.33
CA LEU A 318 23.98 -12.18 -0.24
C LEU A 318 24.43 -13.58 0.20
N SER A 319 23.54 -14.42 0.71
CA SER A 319 23.86 -15.80 1.07
C SER A 319 22.61 -16.67 1.20
N MET A 320 22.73 -17.97 0.92
CA MET A 320 21.63 -18.92 0.99
C MET A 320 22.13 -20.35 1.26
N VAL A 321 21.48 -21.06 2.20
CA VAL A 321 21.66 -22.50 2.43
C VAL A 321 20.32 -23.17 2.71
N VAL A 322 20.23 -24.49 2.57
CA VAL A 322 19.06 -25.28 3.02
C VAL A 322 19.30 -25.80 4.45
N ASP A 323 18.31 -25.69 5.34
CA ASP A 323 18.37 -26.20 6.71
C ASP A 323 18.18 -27.73 6.82
N ALA A 324 17.81 -28.24 7.99
CA ALA A 324 17.59 -29.68 8.22
C ALA A 324 16.14 -30.14 7.95
N ALA A 325 15.27 -29.25 7.49
CA ALA A 325 13.85 -29.48 7.22
C ALA A 325 13.44 -28.89 5.85
N ASP A 326 14.38 -28.86 4.89
CA ASP A 326 14.24 -28.34 3.52
C ASP A 326 13.77 -26.87 3.42
N ASN A 327 14.01 -26.04 4.45
CA ASN A 327 13.77 -24.59 4.38
C ASN A 327 15.04 -23.85 3.98
N LEU A 328 14.90 -22.80 3.19
CA LEU A 328 16.01 -21.90 2.88
C LEU A 328 16.29 -20.99 4.08
N VAL A 329 17.56 -20.81 4.42
CA VAL A 329 18.04 -19.78 5.34
C VAL A 329 18.85 -18.79 4.51
N VAL A 330 18.41 -17.54 4.50
CA VAL A 330 18.80 -16.52 3.52
C VAL A 330 19.32 -15.28 4.22
N GLY A 331 20.52 -14.83 3.87
CA GLY A 331 21.13 -13.60 4.35
C GLY A 331 21.01 -12.46 3.35
N THR A 332 20.67 -11.26 3.81
CA THR A 332 20.42 -10.09 2.95
C THR A 332 21.41 -8.95 3.15
N GLY A 333 21.39 -8.00 2.21
CA GLY A 333 22.13 -6.73 2.27
C GLY A 333 21.24 -5.51 2.44
N ASP A 334 21.86 -4.42 2.92
CA ASP A 334 21.30 -3.14 3.40
C ASP A 334 20.77 -3.18 4.85
N GLU A 335 20.20 -4.29 5.34
CA GLU A 335 19.78 -4.42 6.74
C GLU A 335 20.29 -5.68 7.47
N GLY A 336 21.03 -6.58 6.81
CA GLY A 336 21.65 -7.75 7.45
C GLY A 336 20.64 -8.69 8.12
N ARG A 337 19.42 -8.80 7.56
CA ARG A 337 18.40 -9.72 8.06
C ARG A 337 18.73 -11.16 7.66
N ILE A 338 18.25 -12.08 8.48
CA ILE A 338 18.29 -13.52 8.22
C ILE A 338 16.84 -14.01 8.12
N TYR A 339 16.46 -14.51 6.95
CA TYR A 339 15.14 -15.06 6.68
C TYR A 339 15.17 -16.58 6.71
N THR A 340 14.06 -17.20 7.12
CA THR A 340 13.67 -18.54 6.65
C THR A 340 12.63 -18.40 5.56
N VAL A 341 12.70 -19.25 4.52
CA VAL A 341 11.69 -19.39 3.46
C VAL A 341 11.38 -20.88 3.27
N ASN A 342 10.10 -21.27 3.26
CA ASN A 342 9.69 -22.66 3.00
C ASN A 342 9.36 -22.90 1.51
N ALA A 343 9.06 -24.15 1.14
CA ALA A 343 8.68 -24.54 -0.23
C ALA A 343 7.32 -23.97 -0.72
N ASP A 344 6.49 -23.40 0.16
CA ASP A 344 5.26 -22.66 -0.21
C ASP A 344 5.54 -21.16 -0.52
N GLY A 345 6.77 -20.69 -0.32
CA GLY A 345 7.17 -19.28 -0.42
C GLY A 345 6.88 -18.45 0.84
N ASP A 346 6.40 -19.08 1.92
CA ASP A 346 6.20 -18.41 3.21
C ASP A 346 7.55 -18.06 3.84
N SER A 347 7.79 -16.77 4.08
CA SER A 347 8.99 -16.31 4.77
C SER A 347 8.75 -15.78 6.18
N ALA A 348 9.81 -15.72 6.98
CA ALA A 348 9.88 -14.97 8.23
C ALA A 348 11.30 -14.45 8.51
N SER A 349 11.43 -13.22 9.01
CA SER A 349 12.71 -12.63 9.43
C SER A 349 13.14 -13.20 10.78
N ILE A 350 13.86 -14.32 10.82
CA ILE A 350 14.16 -15.07 12.06
C ILE A 350 15.26 -14.46 12.93
N ALA A 351 16.16 -13.65 12.35
CA ALA A 351 17.21 -12.91 13.05
C ALA A 351 17.69 -11.70 12.24
N LYS A 352 18.58 -10.88 12.81
CA LYS A 352 19.23 -9.74 12.15
C LYS A 352 20.60 -9.48 12.80
N CYS A 353 21.63 -9.25 11.98
CA CYS A 353 22.98 -8.83 12.39
C CYS A 353 22.99 -7.39 12.91
N GLU A 354 24.10 -6.97 13.52
CA GLU A 354 24.34 -5.54 13.81
C GLU A 354 24.80 -4.81 12.52
N GLU A 355 25.53 -5.52 11.67
CA GLU A 355 26.01 -5.12 10.35
C GLU A 355 24.91 -5.20 9.29
N ALA A 356 25.07 -4.41 8.23
CA ALA A 356 24.11 -4.31 7.13
C ALA A 356 24.17 -5.45 6.10
N GLN A 357 25.06 -6.44 6.27
CA GLN A 357 25.37 -7.45 5.24
C GLN A 357 25.66 -8.81 5.88
N ALA A 358 24.90 -9.84 5.50
CA ALA A 358 25.17 -11.24 5.81
C ALA A 358 25.78 -11.94 4.57
N LEU A 359 27.11 -11.88 4.45
CA LEU A 359 27.88 -12.24 3.25
C LEU A 359 28.00 -13.74 2.99
N ALA A 360 28.03 -14.57 4.05
CA ALA A 360 28.00 -16.02 3.89
C ALA A 360 27.23 -16.67 5.03
N ILE A 361 26.57 -17.79 4.73
CA ILE A 361 25.99 -18.70 5.72
C ILE A 361 26.63 -20.06 5.50
N HIS A 362 27.23 -20.62 6.55
CA HIS A 362 27.75 -21.98 6.54
C HIS A 362 27.00 -22.86 7.53
N LYS A 363 26.60 -24.05 7.07
CA LYS A 363 25.92 -25.10 7.83
C LYS A 363 26.89 -26.26 8.00
N THR A 364 27.33 -26.51 9.22
CA THR A 364 28.20 -27.66 9.53
C THR A 364 27.46 -28.98 9.37
N GLU A 365 28.18 -30.10 9.25
CA GLU A 365 27.59 -31.46 9.28
C GLU A 365 26.70 -31.69 10.52
N THR A 366 27.07 -31.08 11.65
CA THR A 366 26.32 -31.11 12.90
C THR A 366 25.09 -30.19 12.93
N GLY A 367 24.74 -29.55 11.81
CA GLY A 367 23.59 -28.66 11.66
C GLY A 367 23.71 -27.30 12.35
N SER A 368 24.90 -26.92 12.83
CA SER A 368 25.13 -25.58 13.36
C SER A 368 25.29 -24.59 12.21
N MET A 369 24.57 -23.46 12.28
CA MET A 369 24.64 -22.41 11.29
C MET A 369 25.44 -21.21 11.79
N PHE A 370 26.38 -20.77 10.97
CA PHE A 370 27.22 -19.61 11.19
C PHE A 370 27.02 -18.60 10.06
N ILE A 371 26.99 -17.31 10.40
CA ILE A 371 26.78 -16.20 9.47
C ILE A 371 28.00 -15.27 9.53
N ALA A 372 28.59 -14.97 8.38
CA ALA A 372 29.67 -14.01 8.22
C ALA A 372 29.13 -12.64 7.75
N THR A 373 29.78 -11.54 8.16
CA THR A 373 29.31 -10.17 7.88
C THR A 373 30.31 -9.27 7.15
N GLY A 374 29.79 -8.19 6.57
CA GLY A 374 30.54 -7.14 5.87
C GLY A 374 30.33 -5.73 6.44
N ASN A 375 31.33 -4.86 6.26
CA ASN A 375 31.50 -3.56 6.95
C ASN A 375 31.79 -3.71 8.46
N GLY A 376 32.44 -4.80 8.84
CA GLY A 376 32.62 -5.26 10.21
C GLY A 376 32.60 -6.78 10.21
N GLY A 377 33.77 -7.40 10.07
CA GLY A 377 33.94 -8.84 9.92
C GLY A 377 33.66 -9.56 11.22
N LYS A 378 32.42 -9.98 11.44
CA LYS A 378 32.02 -10.87 12.53
C LYS A 378 31.58 -12.20 11.96
N ILE A 379 31.69 -13.22 12.82
CA ILE A 379 30.98 -14.48 12.64
C ILE A 379 29.96 -14.55 13.76
N TYR A 380 28.69 -14.73 13.40
CA TYR A 380 27.59 -15.00 14.32
C TYR A 380 27.24 -16.49 14.29
N ARG A 381 26.82 -17.04 15.43
CA ARG A 381 26.18 -18.36 15.50
C ARG A 381 24.67 -18.20 15.64
N LEU A 382 23.93 -18.73 14.67
CA LEU A 382 22.47 -18.79 14.71
C LEU A 382 22.05 -19.97 15.61
N SER A 383 21.39 -19.67 16.72
CA SER A 383 20.92 -20.69 17.66
C SER A 383 19.56 -21.27 17.24
N THR A 384 19.28 -22.49 17.70
CA THR A 384 17.92 -23.05 17.75
C THR A 384 17.06 -22.41 18.85
N ASP A 385 17.70 -21.82 19.86
CA ASP A 385 17.04 -21.04 20.92
C ASP A 385 16.36 -19.78 20.36
N HIS A 386 15.18 -19.47 20.87
CA HIS A 386 14.56 -18.15 20.78
C HIS A 386 15.13 -17.18 21.83
N ALA A 387 15.04 -15.89 21.56
CA ALA A 387 15.33 -14.85 22.56
C ALA A 387 14.39 -14.97 23.78
N GLN A 388 14.89 -14.68 24.98
CA GLN A 388 14.10 -14.81 26.21
C GLN A 388 13.02 -13.72 26.35
N GLU A 389 13.27 -12.54 25.79
CA GLU A 389 12.31 -11.44 25.66
C GLU A 389 12.48 -10.76 24.30
N GLY A 390 11.34 -10.40 23.69
CA GLY A 390 11.26 -9.55 22.51
C GLY A 390 10.08 -8.59 22.59
N THR A 391 10.17 -7.48 21.87
CA THR A 391 9.13 -6.45 21.84
C THR A 391 8.86 -5.95 20.42
N LEU A 392 7.63 -5.49 20.20
CA LEU A 392 7.24 -4.77 18.99
C LEU A 392 6.46 -3.52 19.40
N GLU A 393 7.04 -2.33 19.22
CA GLU A 393 6.26 -1.08 19.25
C GLU A 393 5.51 -0.94 17.93
N SER A 394 4.21 -0.61 17.98
CA SER A 394 3.43 -0.29 16.78
C SER A 394 3.90 1.02 16.15
N LYS A 395 3.50 1.27 14.89
CA LYS A 395 3.40 2.64 14.37
C LYS A 395 2.37 3.43 15.20
N VAL A 396 2.56 4.75 15.31
CA VAL A 396 1.55 5.64 15.92
C VAL A 396 0.31 5.70 15.03
N TYR A 397 -0.86 5.45 15.63
CA TYR A 397 -2.16 5.61 14.99
C TYR A 397 -2.71 7.03 15.21
N ASP A 398 -3.39 7.55 14.19
CA ASP A 398 -4.00 8.89 14.17
C ASP A 398 -5.52 8.77 14.03
N ALA A 399 -6.23 8.85 15.17
CA ALA A 399 -7.70 8.80 15.21
C ALA A 399 -8.36 10.11 14.74
N LYS A 400 -7.59 11.06 14.19
CA LYS A 400 -7.97 12.40 13.65
C LYS A 400 -8.46 13.40 14.70
N ILE A 401 -9.28 12.95 15.65
CA ILE A 401 -9.88 13.71 16.74
C ILE A 401 -9.56 13.03 18.07
N ILE A 402 -9.60 13.82 19.16
CA ILE A 402 -9.51 13.31 20.54
C ILE A 402 -10.59 12.23 20.75
N SER A 403 -10.12 11.00 20.94
CA SER A 403 -10.90 9.78 21.00
C SER A 403 -10.77 9.13 22.37
N ARG A 404 -11.83 8.42 22.79
CA ARG A 404 -11.83 7.54 23.96
C ARG A 404 -11.55 6.12 23.50
N TRP A 405 -10.61 5.46 24.17
CA TRP A 405 -10.17 4.12 23.83
C TRP A 405 -11.07 3.07 24.49
N GLY A 406 -11.34 1.98 23.77
CA GLY A 406 -12.16 0.85 24.19
C GLY A 406 -11.29 -0.30 24.68
N ASN A 407 -11.50 -1.49 24.12
CA ASN A 407 -10.62 -2.64 24.36
C ASN A 407 -9.44 -2.66 23.38
N ILE A 408 -8.34 -3.29 23.83
CA ILE A 408 -7.34 -3.92 22.98
C ILE A 408 -7.56 -5.44 22.99
N GLU A 409 -7.52 -6.04 21.80
CA GLU A 409 -7.81 -7.46 21.52
C GLU A 409 -6.75 -7.99 20.54
N TRP A 410 -6.34 -9.26 20.66
CA TRP A 410 -5.40 -9.90 19.72
C TRP A 410 -5.60 -11.41 19.63
N GLU A 411 -5.15 -12.02 18.53
CA GLU A 411 -5.08 -13.48 18.42
C GLU A 411 -3.70 -13.95 18.89
N GLN A 412 -3.62 -15.04 19.65
CA GLN A 412 -2.36 -15.59 20.14
C GLN A 412 -2.34 -17.12 20.23
N VAL A 413 -1.15 -17.69 20.11
CA VAL A 413 -0.82 -19.06 20.49
C VAL A 413 0.23 -19.00 21.59
N ILE A 414 -0.07 -19.60 22.74
CA ILE A 414 0.79 -19.58 23.95
C ILE A 414 1.18 -21.04 24.30
N PRO A 415 2.34 -21.53 23.82
CA PRO A 415 2.95 -22.76 24.32
C PRO A 415 3.34 -22.67 25.80
N GLU A 416 3.55 -23.83 26.44
CA GLU A 416 4.00 -23.90 27.83
C GLU A 416 5.35 -23.18 28.04
N GLY A 417 5.46 -22.39 29.10
CA GLY A 417 6.63 -21.57 29.41
C GLY A 417 6.71 -20.24 28.64
N THR A 418 5.75 -19.92 27.77
CA THR A 418 5.72 -18.66 27.01
C THR A 418 4.66 -17.69 27.56
N ALA A 419 4.79 -16.41 27.24
CA ALA A 419 3.76 -15.40 27.48
C ALA A 419 3.76 -14.31 26.39
N ILE A 420 2.64 -13.59 26.29
CA ILE A 420 2.50 -12.35 25.52
C ILE A 420 1.72 -11.35 26.37
N SER A 421 2.13 -10.09 26.34
CA SER A 421 1.40 -8.97 26.93
C SER A 421 1.50 -7.71 26.05
N PHE A 422 0.58 -6.77 26.26
CA PHE A 422 0.53 -5.50 25.53
C PHE A 422 0.53 -4.31 26.49
N SER A 423 1.15 -3.20 26.10
CA SER A 423 0.95 -1.88 26.74
C SER A 423 0.47 -0.87 25.72
N THR A 424 -0.27 0.16 26.13
CA THR A 424 -0.62 1.31 25.27
C THR A 424 -0.13 2.64 25.86
N ARG A 425 0.13 3.62 24.99
CA ARG A 425 0.32 5.03 25.35
C ARG A 425 -0.37 5.96 24.36
N THR A 426 -0.70 7.16 24.83
CA THR A 426 -1.59 8.08 24.09
C THR A 426 -1.08 9.52 24.15
N GLY A 427 -1.29 10.29 23.08
CA GLY A 427 -0.85 11.69 23.03
C GLY A 427 -1.58 12.52 21.97
N ASN A 428 -1.23 13.81 21.89
CA ASN A 428 -1.87 14.77 20.99
C ASN A 428 -0.92 15.36 19.93
N THR A 429 0.32 14.86 19.88
CA THR A 429 1.34 15.14 18.85
C THR A 429 1.57 13.88 18.00
N SER A 430 1.99 14.04 16.74
CA SER A 430 2.13 12.92 15.78
C SER A 430 3.40 12.07 15.93
N LYS A 431 4.30 12.46 16.84
CA LYS A 431 5.48 11.69 17.26
C LYS A 431 5.45 11.61 18.80
N PRO A 432 5.79 10.48 19.42
CA PRO A 432 5.87 10.39 20.88
C PRO A 432 6.93 11.35 21.44
N ASP A 433 6.52 12.13 22.44
CA ASP A 433 7.32 13.12 23.14
C ASP A 433 6.95 13.13 24.64
N ASN A 434 7.53 14.04 25.43
CA ASN A 434 7.28 14.14 26.87
C ASN A 434 5.90 14.71 27.26
N THR A 435 4.99 14.91 26.31
CA THR A 435 3.57 15.28 26.55
C THR A 435 2.61 14.11 26.36
N TRP A 436 3.10 12.96 25.89
CA TRP A 436 2.35 11.71 25.85
C TRP A 436 2.17 11.14 27.25
N SER A 437 1.20 10.22 27.42
CA SER A 437 1.15 9.38 28.60
C SER A 437 2.37 8.45 28.65
N GLU A 438 2.74 8.03 29.85
CA GLU A 438 3.52 6.81 30.03
C GLU A 438 2.81 5.60 29.40
N TRP A 439 3.56 4.52 29.24
CA TRP A 439 2.99 3.21 28.93
C TRP A 439 2.06 2.74 30.05
N SER A 440 0.94 2.12 29.69
CA SER A 440 0.05 1.44 30.63
C SER A 440 0.75 0.26 31.32
N ASP A 441 0.11 -0.24 32.38
CA ASP A 441 0.31 -1.61 32.85
C ASP A 441 0.15 -2.62 31.69
N GLU A 442 0.72 -3.81 31.86
CA GLU A 442 0.67 -4.89 30.88
C GLU A 442 -0.74 -5.53 30.85
N TYR A 443 -1.43 -5.40 29.72
CA TYR A 443 -2.63 -6.14 29.37
C TYR A 443 -2.27 -7.58 28.99
N THR A 444 -3.05 -8.55 29.46
CA THR A 444 -2.81 -9.99 29.29
C THR A 444 -4.05 -10.78 28.84
N ASP A 445 -5.24 -10.18 28.90
CA ASP A 445 -6.46 -10.79 28.34
C ASP A 445 -6.60 -10.45 26.85
N ALA A 446 -6.12 -11.37 26.01
CA ALA A 446 -6.21 -11.29 24.55
C ALA A 446 -7.65 -11.24 24.01
N SER A 447 -8.63 -11.71 24.79
CA SER A 447 -10.06 -11.70 24.40
C SER A 447 -10.73 -10.33 24.57
N GLY A 448 -10.07 -9.39 25.26
CA GLY A 448 -10.42 -7.97 25.21
C GLY A 448 -10.26 -7.24 26.54
N GLN A 449 -9.11 -6.58 26.71
CA GLN A 449 -8.83 -5.79 27.91
C GLN A 449 -9.03 -4.29 27.66
N LYS A 450 -9.74 -3.62 28.57
CA LYS A 450 -10.05 -2.19 28.44
C LYS A 450 -8.79 -1.33 28.61
N ILE A 451 -8.54 -0.45 27.65
CA ILE A 451 -7.45 0.52 27.67
C ILE A 451 -7.67 1.55 28.80
N THR A 452 -6.62 1.81 29.56
CA THR A 452 -6.64 2.70 30.75
C THR A 452 -6.10 4.11 30.48
N ASN A 453 -5.42 4.32 29.35
CA ASN A 453 -4.84 5.60 28.97
C ASN A 453 -5.90 6.71 28.73
N PRO A 454 -5.56 8.00 28.93
CA PRO A 454 -6.50 9.11 28.78
C PRO A 454 -6.97 9.31 27.32
N PRO A 455 -8.11 9.98 27.12
CA PRO A 455 -8.59 10.33 25.77
C PRO A 455 -7.60 11.26 25.06
N ALA A 456 -7.22 10.91 23.82
CA ALA A 456 -6.24 11.65 23.03
C ALA A 456 -6.49 11.45 21.53
N ARG A 457 -5.78 12.19 20.67
CA ARG A 457 -5.86 12.00 19.20
C ARG A 457 -5.05 10.80 18.71
N PHE A 458 -3.91 10.52 19.32
CA PHE A 458 -2.97 9.49 18.89
C PHE A 458 -2.84 8.39 19.96
N ILE A 459 -2.62 7.16 19.49
CA ILE A 459 -2.32 5.99 20.33
C ILE A 459 -1.19 5.17 19.69
N GLN A 460 -0.44 4.47 20.53
CA GLN A 460 0.56 3.47 20.14
C GLN A 460 0.42 2.27 21.08
N TRP A 461 0.55 1.04 20.56
CA TRP A 461 0.69 -0.16 21.40
C TRP A 461 2.13 -0.68 21.35
N ARG A 462 2.48 -1.51 22.34
CA ARG A 462 3.73 -2.27 22.39
C ARG A 462 3.43 -3.67 22.85
N ALA A 463 3.69 -4.65 22.00
CA ALA A 463 3.68 -6.06 22.38
C ALA A 463 5.00 -6.41 23.07
N LYS A 464 4.93 -7.35 24.01
CA LYS A 464 6.06 -7.98 24.69
C LYS A 464 5.81 -9.48 24.69
N LEU A 465 6.81 -10.24 24.25
CA LEU A 465 6.78 -11.70 24.24
C LEU A 465 7.92 -12.18 25.14
N THR A 466 7.69 -13.24 25.91
CA THR A 466 8.72 -13.86 26.74
C THR A 466 8.65 -15.38 26.70
N THR A 467 9.79 -16.04 26.96
CA THR A 467 9.84 -17.50 27.14
C THR A 467 10.83 -17.92 28.21
N THR A 468 10.43 -18.91 29.02
CA THR A 468 11.30 -19.68 29.92
C THR A 468 11.80 -20.99 29.30
N ASN A 469 11.23 -21.39 28.15
CA ASN A 469 11.62 -22.54 27.36
C ASN A 469 12.22 -22.06 26.03
N PRO A 470 13.57 -22.06 25.85
CA PRO A 470 14.20 -21.50 24.65
C PRO A 470 13.73 -22.12 23.33
N LEU A 471 13.24 -23.36 23.33
CA LEU A 471 12.75 -24.05 22.13
C LEU A 471 11.29 -23.71 21.79
N ALA A 472 10.58 -22.98 22.66
CA ALA A 472 9.20 -22.54 22.46
C ALA A 472 9.09 -21.02 22.34
N ALA A 473 8.41 -20.57 21.29
CA ALA A 473 8.00 -19.17 21.11
C ALA A 473 6.47 -19.08 21.09
N SER A 474 5.93 -18.10 21.80
CA SER A 474 4.55 -17.65 21.61
C SER A 474 4.43 -16.90 20.27
N THR A 475 3.23 -16.91 19.69
CA THR A 475 2.91 -16.11 18.49
C THR A 475 1.68 -15.24 18.73
N PHE A 476 1.62 -14.07 18.09
CA PHE A 476 0.40 -13.28 17.97
C PHE A 476 0.15 -12.79 16.55
N LYS A 477 -1.12 -12.45 16.26
CA LYS A 477 -1.57 -11.76 15.05
C LYS A 477 -2.85 -10.96 15.31
N ARG A 478 -3.31 -10.21 14.30
CA ARG A 478 -4.54 -9.39 14.31
C ARG A 478 -4.74 -8.58 15.60
N VAL A 479 -3.85 -7.62 15.84
CA VAL A 479 -4.01 -6.66 16.95
C VAL A 479 -5.12 -5.67 16.59
N THR A 480 -6.06 -5.49 17.51
CA THR A 480 -7.30 -4.75 17.30
C THR A 480 -7.53 -3.77 18.46
N ILE A 481 -7.80 -2.50 18.17
CA ILE A 481 -8.16 -1.48 19.16
C ILE A 481 -9.48 -0.82 18.77
N ALA A 482 -10.50 -0.99 19.62
CA ALA A 482 -11.75 -0.26 19.50
C ALA A 482 -11.61 1.18 20.05
N TYR A 483 -12.24 2.17 19.41
CA TYR A 483 -12.26 3.54 19.91
C TYR A 483 -13.53 4.31 19.50
N VAL A 484 -13.80 5.40 20.22
CA VAL A 484 -14.93 6.30 19.99
C VAL A 484 -14.40 7.74 19.92
N GLN A 485 -14.54 8.38 18.76
CA GLN A 485 -14.25 9.80 18.60
C GLN A 485 -15.20 10.66 19.44
N THR A 486 -14.73 11.84 19.85
CA THR A 486 -15.60 12.86 20.43
C THR A 486 -16.38 13.54 19.31
N ASN A 487 -17.70 13.28 19.18
CA ASN A 487 -18.53 13.88 18.13
C ASN A 487 -18.36 15.41 18.08
N ILE A 488 -18.17 15.99 16.89
CA ILE A 488 -17.98 17.43 16.64
C ILE A 488 -19.24 17.99 15.95
N GLN A 489 -19.54 19.29 16.13
CA GLN A 489 -20.63 19.89 15.38
C GLN A 489 -20.20 20.11 13.91
N PRO A 490 -20.92 19.56 12.92
CA PRO A 490 -20.63 19.79 11.50
C PRO A 490 -20.80 21.27 11.14
N LYS A 491 -20.13 21.75 10.08
CA LYS A 491 -20.12 23.18 9.70
C LYS A 491 -20.43 23.40 8.23
N ILE A 492 -21.60 23.98 7.95
CA ILE A 492 -21.96 24.45 6.60
C ILE A 492 -21.12 25.69 6.27
N ARG A 493 -20.22 25.57 5.30
CA ARG A 493 -19.32 26.64 4.86
C ARG A 493 -20.02 27.56 3.86
N GLN A 494 -20.65 26.99 2.85
CA GLN A 494 -21.17 27.69 1.68
C GLN A 494 -22.55 27.12 1.29
N ILE A 495 -23.43 27.98 0.79
CA ILE A 495 -24.70 27.62 0.16
C ILE A 495 -24.73 28.39 -1.16
N ASP A 496 -24.78 27.68 -2.27
CA ASP A 496 -24.79 28.20 -3.62
C ASP A 496 -26.17 27.92 -4.23
N ILE A 497 -26.84 28.93 -4.77
CA ILE A 497 -28.13 28.78 -5.47
C ILE A 497 -27.90 29.13 -6.93
N ASP A 498 -28.27 28.22 -7.83
CA ASP A 498 -28.12 28.44 -9.27
C ASP A 498 -29.02 29.61 -9.71
N SER A 499 -28.40 30.66 -10.25
CA SER A 499 -29.09 31.78 -10.90
C SER A 499 -29.90 31.28 -12.10
N GLN A 500 -30.89 32.06 -12.55
CA GLN A 500 -31.46 31.86 -13.87
C GLN A 500 -30.32 32.02 -14.87
N LYS A 501 -30.17 31.05 -15.79
CA LYS A 501 -29.03 31.03 -16.70
C LYS A 501 -29.11 32.17 -17.70
N ASP A 502 -28.08 33.02 -17.69
CA ASP A 502 -27.60 33.63 -18.91
C ASP A 502 -26.94 32.54 -19.77
N ASP A 503 -27.61 32.12 -20.85
CA ASP A 503 -27.01 31.28 -21.88
C ASP A 503 -26.09 32.11 -22.80
N GLU A 504 -25.04 32.70 -22.23
CA GLU A 504 -23.89 33.28 -22.95
C GLU A 504 -22.57 32.71 -22.41
N ALA A 505 -22.11 31.60 -22.99
CA ALA A 505 -20.83 30.97 -22.67
C ALA A 505 -20.25 30.13 -23.83
N GLU A 506 -20.24 30.66 -25.05
CA GLU A 506 -19.37 30.11 -26.11
C GLU A 506 -18.00 30.79 -26.07
N GLY A 507 -16.90 30.01 -26.05
CA GLY A 507 -15.65 30.48 -26.66
C GLY A 507 -14.34 30.45 -25.87
N GLU A 508 -14.18 29.72 -24.75
CA GLU A 508 -12.81 29.37 -24.33
C GLU A 508 -12.15 28.45 -25.37
N ARG A 509 -11.20 29.00 -26.13
CA ARG A 509 -10.49 28.27 -27.19
C ARG A 509 -9.36 27.40 -26.62
N GLN A 510 -9.65 26.14 -26.31
CA GLN A 510 -8.61 25.11 -26.27
C GLN A 510 -8.52 24.37 -27.61
N SER A 511 -7.33 24.36 -28.20
CA SER A 511 -7.04 23.76 -29.50
C SER A 511 -6.79 22.25 -29.40
N GLY A 512 -7.72 21.44 -29.90
CA GLY A 512 -7.54 20.00 -30.13
C GLY A 512 -8.02 19.61 -31.53
N PRO A 513 -7.40 18.60 -32.20
CA PRO A 513 -7.74 18.24 -33.57
C PRO A 513 -9.13 17.58 -33.67
N PRO A 514 -9.91 17.83 -34.74
CA PRO A 514 -11.31 17.45 -34.81
C PRO A 514 -11.51 15.95 -35.08
N ARG A 515 -12.25 15.26 -34.19
CA ARG A 515 -12.86 13.97 -34.51
C ARG A 515 -14.20 14.19 -35.19
N GLN A 516 -14.30 13.83 -36.47
CA GLN A 516 -15.58 13.80 -37.17
C GLN A 516 -16.44 12.64 -36.67
N GLY A 517 -17.70 12.95 -36.36
CA GLY A 517 -18.75 11.98 -36.03
C GLY A 517 -20.11 12.68 -36.03
N PRO A 518 -21.10 12.21 -36.80
CA PRO A 518 -22.36 12.93 -36.94
C PRO A 518 -23.21 12.83 -35.66
N LYS A 519 -23.35 13.92 -34.93
CA LYS A 519 -24.43 14.06 -33.93
C LYS A 519 -25.76 14.35 -34.65
N PRO A 520 -26.86 13.65 -34.33
CA PRO A 520 -28.18 14.01 -34.85
C PRO A 520 -28.64 15.33 -34.23
N SER A 521 -29.26 16.18 -35.04
CA SER A 521 -29.85 17.45 -34.60
C SER A 521 -31.18 17.22 -33.89
N SER A 522 -31.14 16.91 -32.60
CA SER A 522 -32.30 17.09 -31.73
C SER A 522 -32.61 18.58 -31.61
N GLY A 523 -33.77 19.02 -32.09
CA GLY A 523 -34.20 20.41 -31.91
C GLY A 523 -34.32 20.73 -30.42
N GLN A 524 -33.49 21.66 -29.93
CA GLN A 524 -33.63 22.17 -28.56
C GLN A 524 -34.79 23.16 -28.51
N ASP A 525 -35.93 22.68 -28.04
CA ASP A 525 -36.94 23.54 -27.43
C ASP A 525 -36.28 24.24 -26.24
N SER A 526 -36.06 25.55 -26.33
CA SER A 526 -35.49 26.36 -25.27
C SER A 526 -36.54 26.67 -24.20
N GLY A 527 -37.11 25.63 -23.60
CA GLY A 527 -38.10 25.74 -22.53
C GLY A 527 -37.46 26.33 -21.26
N ASN A 528 -38.04 27.40 -20.74
CA ASN A 528 -37.52 28.09 -19.56
C ASN A 528 -37.37 27.11 -18.37
N SER A 529 -36.18 27.03 -17.78
CA SER A 529 -35.88 26.07 -16.72
C SER A 529 -36.40 26.58 -15.37
N THR A 530 -37.67 26.31 -15.09
CA THR A 530 -38.31 26.54 -13.77
C THR A 530 -37.65 25.76 -12.63
N LYS A 531 -36.73 24.84 -12.94
CA LYS A 531 -35.93 24.12 -11.95
C LYS A 531 -34.82 25.00 -11.38
N ARG A 532 -34.94 25.35 -10.11
CA ARG A 532 -33.85 25.89 -9.29
C ARG A 532 -33.08 24.76 -8.62
N THR A 533 -31.80 24.99 -8.35
CA THR A 533 -30.95 24.07 -7.60
C THR A 533 -30.21 24.81 -6.51
N VAL A 534 -30.19 24.25 -5.30
CA VAL A 534 -29.32 24.69 -4.21
C VAL A 534 -28.28 23.61 -3.94
N LYS A 535 -27.03 24.03 -3.79
CA LYS A 535 -25.86 23.21 -3.47
C LYS A 535 -25.26 23.77 -2.18
N TRP A 536 -24.62 22.95 -1.38
CA TRP A 536 -23.94 23.42 -0.18
C TRP A 536 -22.65 22.66 0.07
N ARG A 537 -21.75 23.27 0.85
CA ARG A 537 -20.49 22.67 1.27
C ARG A 537 -20.49 22.52 2.78
N VAL A 538 -20.33 21.31 3.29
CA VAL A 538 -20.16 21.02 4.71
C VAL A 538 -18.74 20.55 4.93
N SER A 539 -18.10 21.05 5.99
CA SER A 539 -16.94 20.36 6.58
C SER A 539 -17.41 19.68 7.85
N ASP A 540 -17.29 18.37 7.89
CA ASP A 540 -17.19 17.62 9.13
C ASP A 540 -15.73 17.22 9.39
N ALA A 541 -15.39 16.81 10.61
CA ALA A 541 -14.01 16.47 11.01
C ALA A 541 -13.85 15.02 11.50
N ASN A 542 -14.94 14.35 11.88
CA ASN A 542 -15.01 12.92 12.17
C ASN A 542 -15.49 12.11 10.95
N GLU A 543 -15.85 12.81 9.85
CA GLU A 543 -16.33 12.23 8.59
C GLU A 543 -17.69 11.52 8.74
N ASP A 544 -18.53 12.06 9.64
CA ASP A 544 -19.82 11.48 10.00
C ASP A 544 -20.83 11.39 8.85
N ALA A 545 -21.70 10.39 8.94
CA ALA A 545 -22.82 10.24 8.01
C ALA A 545 -23.88 11.32 8.26
N MET A 546 -24.02 12.21 7.28
CA MET A 546 -24.87 13.41 7.38
C MET A 546 -26.28 13.21 6.80
N GLU A 547 -27.27 13.80 7.47
CA GLU A 547 -28.60 14.08 6.90
C GLU A 547 -28.84 15.60 6.81
N TYR A 548 -29.49 16.03 5.74
CA TYR A 548 -29.82 17.43 5.48
C TYR A 548 -31.32 17.67 5.33
N ALA A 549 -31.76 18.86 5.73
CA ALA A 549 -33.06 19.42 5.42
C ALA A 549 -32.95 20.83 4.84
N VAL A 550 -33.77 21.13 3.85
CA VAL A 550 -33.83 22.37 3.09
C VAL A 550 -35.15 23.05 3.39
N TYR A 551 -35.10 24.29 3.87
CA TYR A 551 -36.25 25.14 4.12
C TYR A 551 -36.17 26.40 3.26
N TYR A 552 -37.32 27.02 2.97
CA TYR A 552 -37.41 28.31 2.29
C TYR A 552 -38.31 29.27 3.06
N LYS A 553 -38.13 30.58 2.82
CA LYS A 553 -38.92 31.67 3.41
C LYS A 553 -38.83 32.88 2.48
N GLY A 554 -39.95 33.55 2.19
CA GLY A 554 -39.91 34.88 1.57
C GLY A 554 -39.23 35.89 2.51
N VAL A 555 -38.60 36.93 1.98
CA VAL A 555 -37.90 37.94 2.82
C VAL A 555 -38.87 38.55 3.84
N ASP A 556 -40.08 38.90 3.41
CA ASP A 556 -41.13 39.52 4.23
C ASP A 556 -41.92 38.52 5.12
N GLU A 557 -41.72 37.22 4.93
CA GLU A 557 -42.38 36.17 5.73
C GLU A 557 -41.65 35.88 7.04
N GLN A 558 -42.35 35.40 8.07
CA GLN A 558 -41.74 35.05 9.36
C GLN A 558 -41.47 33.55 9.56
N ALA A 559 -42.26 32.67 8.91
CA ALA A 559 -42.20 31.23 9.14
C ALA A 559 -41.42 30.49 8.04
N TRP A 560 -40.42 29.69 8.44
CA TRP A 560 -39.70 28.77 7.55
C TRP A 560 -40.61 27.61 7.11
N LYS A 561 -40.65 27.36 5.79
CA LYS A 561 -41.42 26.28 5.16
C LYS A 561 -40.44 25.18 4.70
N LEU A 562 -40.79 23.91 4.88
CA LEU A 562 -39.95 22.78 4.45
C LEU A 562 -40.05 22.58 2.93
N LEU A 563 -38.90 22.49 2.24
CA LEU A 563 -38.83 21.97 0.87
C LEU A 563 -38.56 20.47 0.86
N LYS A 564 -37.58 20.02 1.65
CA LYS A 564 -37.15 18.63 1.67
C LYS A 564 -36.40 18.29 2.95
N GLU A 565 -36.60 17.09 3.47
CA GLU A 565 -35.81 16.48 4.54
C GLU A 565 -35.23 15.14 4.07
N LYS A 566 -34.42 14.48 4.91
CA LYS A 566 -33.86 13.14 4.67
C LYS A 566 -32.96 13.06 3.44
N LEU A 567 -32.31 14.17 3.08
CA LEU A 567 -31.30 14.22 2.03
C LEU A 567 -29.95 13.73 2.56
N LYS A 568 -29.25 12.91 1.76
CA LYS A 568 -27.87 12.47 2.03
C LYS A 568 -26.84 13.14 1.10
N THR A 569 -27.32 13.85 0.09
CA THR A 569 -26.51 14.60 -0.90
C THR A 569 -26.48 16.08 -0.52
N THR A 570 -25.37 16.76 -0.80
CA THR A 570 -25.21 18.21 -0.55
C THR A 570 -25.79 19.10 -1.65
N SER A 571 -26.86 18.63 -2.30
CA SER A 571 -27.60 19.38 -3.32
C SER A 571 -29.07 18.93 -3.38
N TYR A 572 -29.93 19.86 -3.82
CA TYR A 572 -31.35 19.63 -4.04
C TYR A 572 -31.89 20.56 -5.14
N SER A 573 -32.75 20.03 -6.01
CA SER A 573 -33.42 20.81 -7.06
C SER A 573 -34.94 20.78 -6.87
N TRP A 574 -35.60 21.91 -7.12
CA TRP A 574 -37.06 22.07 -6.99
C TRP A 574 -37.62 22.94 -8.12
N ASP A 575 -38.93 22.90 -8.32
CA ASP A 575 -39.64 23.72 -9.31
C ASP A 575 -40.12 25.05 -8.67
N SER A 576 -39.68 26.19 -9.20
CA SER A 576 -40.00 27.51 -8.67
C SER A 576 -41.41 27.99 -9.00
N THR A 577 -42.12 27.36 -9.95
CA THR A 577 -43.53 27.72 -10.26
C THR A 577 -44.48 27.53 -9.08
N SER A 578 -44.08 26.73 -8.08
CA SER A 578 -44.80 26.54 -6.83
C SER A 578 -44.63 27.70 -5.82
N MET A 579 -43.82 28.71 -6.15
CA MET A 579 -43.51 29.87 -5.29
C MET A 579 -43.96 31.17 -5.97
N PRO A 580 -44.77 32.03 -5.30
CA PRO A 580 -45.09 33.36 -5.80
C PRO A 580 -43.85 34.21 -6.04
N ASP A 581 -43.91 35.15 -6.98
CA ASP A 581 -42.75 35.97 -7.35
C ASP A 581 -42.31 36.88 -6.20
N GLY A 582 -40.99 37.00 -6.00
CA GLY A 582 -40.40 37.80 -4.93
C GLY A 582 -39.00 37.35 -4.52
N ARG A 583 -38.50 37.92 -3.42
CA ARG A 583 -37.20 37.60 -2.82
C ARG A 583 -37.34 36.52 -1.75
N TYR A 584 -36.44 35.54 -1.80
CA TYR A 584 -36.43 34.37 -0.92
C TYR A 584 -35.06 34.16 -0.28
N GLN A 585 -35.04 33.36 0.78
CA GLN A 585 -33.83 32.76 1.35
C GLN A 585 -34.04 31.26 1.53
N ILE A 586 -32.96 30.48 1.37
CA ILE A 586 -32.91 29.07 1.76
C ILE A 586 -32.24 28.95 3.12
N LYS A 587 -32.74 28.06 3.98
CA LYS A 587 -32.01 27.58 5.16
C LYS A 587 -31.68 26.10 5.00
N ILE A 588 -30.39 25.79 5.06
CA ILE A 588 -29.90 24.41 5.13
C ILE A 588 -29.70 24.07 6.60
N VAL A 589 -30.30 22.98 7.04
CA VAL A 589 -30.07 22.34 8.34
C VAL A 589 -29.32 21.04 8.08
N ALA A 590 -28.25 20.78 8.82
CA ALA A 590 -27.36 19.63 8.65
C ALA A 590 -27.09 18.94 9.99
N THR A 591 -27.26 17.62 10.04
CA THR A 591 -27.12 16.82 11.28
C THR A 591 -26.39 15.50 11.04
N ASP A 592 -25.60 15.09 12.03
CA ASP A 592 -24.76 13.88 12.10
C ASP A 592 -25.50 12.62 12.61
N LYS A 593 -26.84 12.70 12.74
CA LYS A 593 -27.71 11.69 13.39
C LYS A 593 -27.77 10.31 12.72
N LEU A 594 -27.01 10.09 11.65
CA LEU A 594 -26.85 8.77 11.03
C LEU A 594 -25.63 8.02 11.61
N SER A 595 -24.62 8.75 12.11
CA SER A 595 -23.53 8.21 12.95
C SER A 595 -23.88 8.23 14.45
N ASN A 596 -24.68 9.20 14.89
CA ASN A 596 -24.90 9.49 16.31
C ASN A 596 -26.35 9.20 16.77
N PRO A 597 -26.56 8.60 17.96
CA PRO A 597 -27.87 8.51 18.59
C PRO A 597 -28.53 9.88 18.80
N THR A 598 -29.86 9.93 18.77
CA THR A 598 -30.67 11.16 18.77
C THR A 598 -30.39 12.14 19.91
N ASN A 599 -29.85 11.66 21.05
CA ASN A 599 -29.50 12.49 22.21
C ASN A 599 -28.05 13.01 22.22
N LEU A 600 -27.21 12.55 21.30
CA LEU A 600 -25.81 12.98 21.11
C LEU A 600 -25.56 13.59 19.73
N ALA A 601 -26.51 13.42 18.80
CA ALA A 601 -26.49 14.01 17.49
C ALA A 601 -26.48 15.54 17.55
N LYS A 602 -25.57 16.16 16.80
CA LYS A 602 -25.46 17.61 16.67
C LYS A 602 -26.10 18.05 15.37
N THR A 603 -26.53 19.30 15.39
CA THR A 603 -27.16 19.96 14.25
C THR A 603 -26.53 21.33 14.08
N THR A 604 -26.33 21.74 12.83
CA THR A 604 -25.97 23.10 12.45
C THR A 604 -26.97 23.63 11.44
N GLU A 605 -27.14 24.93 11.35
CA GLU A 605 -27.92 25.55 10.29
C GLU A 605 -27.22 26.79 9.73
N LYS A 606 -27.41 27.03 8.43
CA LYS A 606 -26.97 28.25 7.75
C LYS A 606 -28.05 28.71 6.77
N ILE A 607 -28.23 30.03 6.74
CA ILE A 607 -29.15 30.72 5.82
C ILE A 607 -28.32 31.23 4.63
N SER A 608 -28.90 31.18 3.43
CA SER A 608 -28.31 31.74 2.21
C SER A 608 -28.43 33.26 2.16
N ASP A 609 -27.67 33.88 1.26
CA ASP A 609 -27.99 35.20 0.74
C ASP A 609 -29.36 35.20 0.05
N GLN A 610 -29.90 36.39 -0.23
CA GLN A 610 -31.20 36.53 -0.87
C GLN A 610 -31.10 36.19 -2.36
N PHE A 611 -32.13 35.53 -2.89
CA PHE A 611 -32.28 35.23 -4.32
C PHE A 611 -33.70 35.54 -4.78
N GLU A 612 -33.87 35.79 -6.07
CA GLU A 612 -35.18 36.12 -6.65
C GLU A 612 -35.79 34.94 -7.39
N ILE A 613 -37.10 34.83 -7.26
CA ILE A 613 -37.96 33.97 -8.06
C ILE A 613 -38.92 34.89 -8.79
N ASP A 614 -38.97 34.74 -10.11
CA ASP A 614 -39.92 35.42 -10.97
C ASP A 614 -40.37 34.45 -12.06
N ASN A 615 -41.67 34.17 -12.06
CA ASN A 615 -42.38 33.34 -13.02
C ASN A 615 -43.48 34.14 -13.75
N THR A 616 -43.60 35.45 -13.50
CA THR A 616 -44.52 36.34 -14.24
C THR A 616 -43.97 36.55 -15.65
N GLN A 617 -44.85 36.69 -16.64
CA GLN A 617 -44.45 37.01 -18.01
C GLN A 617 -44.55 38.53 -18.25
N PRO A 618 -43.61 39.13 -19.01
CA PRO A 618 -43.68 40.54 -19.37
C PRO A 618 -44.99 40.85 -20.11
N THR A 619 -45.71 41.88 -19.67
CA THR A 619 -46.93 42.33 -20.35
C THR A 619 -46.57 43.10 -21.63
N ILE A 620 -47.49 43.14 -22.60
CA ILE A 620 -47.33 43.89 -23.86
C ILE A 620 -48.60 44.72 -24.06
N SER A 621 -48.44 46.02 -24.31
CA SER A 621 -49.54 46.95 -24.61
C SER A 621 -50.20 46.65 -25.97
N GLU A 622 -51.27 47.38 -26.33
CA GLU A 622 -51.83 47.26 -27.68
C GLU A 622 -50.77 47.55 -28.74
N ILE A 623 -50.49 46.56 -29.60
CA ILE A 623 -49.60 46.71 -30.75
C ILE A 623 -50.32 47.58 -31.78
N THR A 624 -49.88 48.83 -31.87
CA THR A 624 -50.35 49.77 -32.87
C THR A 624 -49.56 49.58 -34.17
N VAL A 625 -50.27 49.63 -35.31
CA VAL A 625 -49.68 49.53 -36.64
C VAL A 625 -50.25 50.65 -37.51
N THR A 626 -49.38 51.47 -38.10
CA THR A 626 -49.76 52.60 -38.97
C THR A 626 -48.96 52.58 -40.26
N THR A 627 -49.47 53.21 -41.32
CA THR A 627 -48.75 53.35 -42.59
C THR A 627 -47.53 54.24 -42.43
N ALA A 628 -46.37 53.76 -42.87
CA ALA A 628 -45.13 54.53 -42.97
C ALA A 628 -44.88 54.97 -44.43
N GLU A 629 -43.79 55.70 -44.65
CA GLU A 629 -43.28 56.01 -45.98
C GLU A 629 -42.84 54.73 -46.73
N ASP A 630 -42.73 54.81 -48.06
CA ASP A 630 -42.30 53.72 -48.95
C ASP A 630 -43.08 52.39 -48.81
N GLY A 631 -44.39 52.47 -48.53
CA GLY A 631 -45.29 51.30 -48.52
C GLY A 631 -45.06 50.32 -47.37
N LYS A 632 -44.24 50.72 -46.38
CA LYS A 632 -43.97 50.01 -45.13
C LYS A 632 -45.02 50.34 -44.06
N PHE A 633 -44.97 49.61 -42.95
CA PHE A 633 -45.75 49.93 -41.76
C PHE A 633 -44.85 50.23 -40.56
N ARG A 634 -45.26 51.19 -39.74
CA ARG A 634 -44.68 51.48 -38.44
C ARG A 634 -45.43 50.67 -37.39
N VAL A 635 -44.71 49.89 -36.60
CA VAL A 635 -45.22 49.06 -35.52
C VAL A 635 -44.71 49.63 -34.21
N ARG A 636 -45.62 49.93 -33.27
CA ARG A 636 -45.27 50.44 -31.94
C ARG A 636 -46.06 49.74 -30.83
N CYS A 637 -45.34 49.32 -29.80
CA CYS A 637 -45.89 48.82 -28.53
C CYS A 637 -44.93 49.10 -27.37
N THR A 638 -45.43 49.05 -26.14
CA THR A 638 -44.61 49.05 -24.92
C THR A 638 -44.74 47.67 -24.26
N ALA A 639 -43.65 47.14 -23.73
CA ALA A 639 -43.66 45.96 -22.87
C ALA A 639 -43.26 46.37 -21.45
N GLU A 640 -43.86 45.75 -20.44
CA GLU A 640 -43.56 46.01 -19.03
C GLU A 640 -43.52 44.70 -18.25
N ASP A 641 -42.39 44.44 -17.59
CA ASP A 641 -42.30 43.45 -16.52
C ASP A 641 -42.29 44.10 -15.12
N LYS A 642 -42.72 43.34 -14.13
CA LYS A 642 -42.87 43.74 -12.73
C LYS A 642 -41.57 43.64 -11.93
N MET A 643 -40.74 42.62 -12.16
CA MET A 643 -39.58 42.31 -11.31
C MET A 643 -38.24 42.49 -12.02
N ASN A 644 -38.12 42.07 -13.27
CA ASN A 644 -36.91 42.10 -14.07
C ASN A 644 -36.90 43.25 -15.09
N HIS A 645 -35.76 43.48 -15.75
CA HIS A 645 -35.70 44.26 -16.97
C HIS A 645 -36.12 43.38 -18.17
N ILE A 646 -36.61 44.01 -19.24
CA ILE A 646 -36.80 43.32 -20.51
C ILE A 646 -35.42 43.04 -21.11
N LYS A 647 -35.11 41.79 -21.43
CA LYS A 647 -33.79 41.35 -21.90
C LYS A 647 -33.71 41.17 -23.42
N LYS A 648 -34.85 40.87 -24.07
CA LYS A 648 -34.91 40.62 -25.51
C LYS A 648 -36.30 40.87 -26.08
N ALA A 649 -36.36 41.38 -27.30
CA ALA A 649 -37.57 41.47 -28.10
C ALA A 649 -37.30 40.99 -29.52
N VAL A 650 -38.26 40.23 -30.07
CA VAL A 650 -38.23 39.76 -31.47
C VAL A 650 -39.62 39.88 -32.09
N PHE A 651 -39.70 40.14 -33.39
CA PHE A 651 -40.95 40.14 -34.13
C PHE A 651 -40.90 39.21 -35.35
N SER A 652 -42.07 38.83 -35.82
CA SER A 652 -42.31 38.08 -37.07
C SER A 652 -43.52 38.69 -37.77
N ILE A 653 -43.48 38.74 -39.10
CA ILE A 653 -44.61 39.13 -39.96
C ILE A 653 -45.02 37.88 -40.72
N ASP A 654 -46.31 37.55 -40.75
CA ASP A 654 -46.90 36.41 -41.47
C ASP A 654 -46.19 35.06 -41.24
N GLY A 655 -45.67 34.86 -40.02
CA GLY A 655 -44.94 33.64 -39.63
C GLY A 655 -43.57 33.47 -40.28
N GLN A 656 -43.00 34.51 -40.91
CA GLN A 656 -41.63 34.51 -41.42
C GLN A 656 -40.59 34.57 -40.28
N ASP A 657 -39.30 34.52 -40.63
CA ASP A 657 -38.18 34.49 -39.67
C ASP A 657 -38.25 35.58 -38.59
N TRP A 658 -37.85 35.22 -37.36
CA TRP A 658 -37.86 36.13 -36.22
C TRP A 658 -36.71 37.14 -36.30
N GLN A 659 -37.05 38.42 -36.32
CA GLN A 659 -36.10 39.54 -36.36
C GLN A 659 -36.01 40.19 -34.98
N ILE A 660 -34.80 40.52 -34.52
CA ILE A 660 -34.59 41.26 -33.27
C ILE A 660 -35.06 42.70 -33.46
N VAL A 661 -35.76 43.23 -32.46
CA VAL A 661 -36.06 44.66 -32.33
C VAL A 661 -35.45 45.17 -31.04
N PHE A 662 -34.80 46.33 -31.09
CA PHE A 662 -34.28 47.02 -29.91
C PHE A 662 -35.32 48.01 -29.36
N PRO A 663 -35.26 48.38 -28.07
CA PRO A 663 -36.04 49.50 -27.53
C PRO A 663 -35.71 50.82 -28.23
N ALA A 664 -36.56 51.83 -28.04
CA ALA A 664 -36.50 53.10 -28.78
C ALA A 664 -35.27 53.98 -28.48
N ASP A 665 -34.56 53.72 -27.37
CA ASP A 665 -33.25 54.29 -27.01
C ASP A 665 -32.07 53.36 -27.37
N GLY A 666 -32.35 52.08 -27.66
CA GLY A 666 -31.41 51.08 -28.16
C GLY A 666 -30.84 50.11 -27.11
N ILE A 667 -31.25 50.17 -25.84
CA ILE A 667 -30.67 49.38 -24.75
C ILE A 667 -31.76 48.60 -24.01
N PHE A 668 -31.46 47.36 -23.61
CA PHE A 668 -32.32 46.51 -22.78
C PHE A 668 -31.90 46.64 -21.31
N ASP A 669 -32.30 47.71 -20.63
CA ASP A 669 -31.98 47.94 -19.20
C ASP A 669 -33.18 48.32 -18.30
N SER A 670 -34.35 48.58 -18.90
CA SER A 670 -35.55 49.01 -18.19
C SER A 670 -36.52 47.84 -17.96
N LYS A 671 -37.34 47.98 -16.91
CA LYS A 671 -38.54 47.15 -16.69
C LYS A 671 -39.62 47.39 -17.72
N MET A 672 -39.68 48.61 -18.24
CA MET A 672 -40.65 49.06 -19.23
C MET A 672 -39.90 49.55 -20.46
N GLU A 673 -40.01 48.82 -21.57
CA GLU A 673 -39.37 49.12 -22.84
C GLU A 673 -40.40 49.49 -23.91
N THR A 674 -40.12 50.53 -24.70
CA THR A 674 -40.97 50.90 -25.85
C THR A 674 -40.28 50.53 -27.15
N PHE A 675 -40.96 49.74 -27.97
CA PHE A 675 -40.50 49.29 -29.29
C PHE A 675 -41.23 50.10 -30.36
N ASP A 676 -40.49 50.69 -31.29
CA ASP A 676 -41.01 51.57 -32.33
C ASP A 676 -40.17 51.41 -33.61
N PHE A 677 -40.67 50.65 -34.58
CA PHE A 677 -39.89 50.20 -35.72
C PHE A 677 -40.72 50.13 -37.00
N ASN A 678 -40.08 50.22 -38.16
CA ASN A 678 -40.72 50.02 -39.46
C ASN A 678 -40.52 48.59 -39.96
N THR A 679 -41.47 48.07 -40.75
CA THR A 679 -41.33 46.77 -41.41
C THR A 679 -40.08 46.75 -42.31
N PRO A 680 -39.33 45.63 -42.38
CA PRO A 680 -38.04 45.58 -43.06
C PRO A 680 -38.17 45.86 -44.57
N SER A 681 -39.23 45.34 -45.18
CA SER A 681 -39.61 45.51 -46.58
C SER A 681 -41.01 46.10 -46.72
N GLU A 682 -41.34 46.49 -47.96
CA GLU A 682 -42.72 46.73 -48.37
C GLU A 682 -43.54 45.42 -48.24
N LEU A 683 -44.80 45.53 -47.79
CA LEU A 683 -45.75 44.41 -47.77
C LEU A 683 -46.68 44.42 -49.00
N LYS A 684 -47.30 43.28 -49.32
CA LYS A 684 -48.23 43.16 -50.44
C LYS A 684 -49.59 43.76 -50.08
N ALA A 685 -50.48 43.96 -51.06
CA ALA A 685 -51.88 44.31 -50.76
C ALA A 685 -52.58 43.08 -50.16
N GLY A 686 -53.32 43.27 -49.05
CA GLY A 686 -53.96 42.17 -48.32
C GLY A 686 -53.86 42.28 -46.79
N GLU A 687 -54.31 41.21 -46.12
CA GLU A 687 -54.22 41.07 -44.66
C GLU A 687 -52.83 40.57 -44.24
N HIS A 688 -52.28 41.19 -43.20
CA HIS A 688 -50.96 40.90 -42.64
C HIS A 688 -51.05 40.77 -41.11
N THR A 689 -50.25 39.86 -40.53
CA THR A 689 -50.16 39.66 -39.08
C THR A 689 -48.74 39.92 -38.59
N VAL A 690 -48.57 40.89 -37.69
CA VAL A 690 -47.34 41.03 -36.90
C VAL A 690 -47.50 40.33 -35.55
N VAL A 691 -46.50 39.56 -35.15
CA VAL A 691 -46.38 38.94 -33.83
C VAL A 691 -45.09 39.43 -33.20
N ILE A 692 -45.16 39.91 -31.95
CA ILE A 692 -44.00 40.34 -31.16
C ILE A 692 -43.90 39.41 -29.96
N LYS A 693 -42.70 38.86 -29.71
CA LYS A 693 -42.36 38.14 -28.48
C LYS A 693 -41.38 38.98 -27.66
N ILE A 694 -41.63 39.04 -26.36
CA ILE A 694 -40.79 39.71 -25.38
C ILE A 694 -40.26 38.67 -24.39
N THR A 695 -39.02 38.83 -23.94
CA THR A 695 -38.38 38.00 -22.93
C THR A 695 -37.75 38.90 -21.87
N ASP A 696 -38.05 38.65 -20.60
CA ASP A 696 -37.41 39.31 -19.47
C ASP A 696 -36.03 38.70 -19.11
N ALA A 697 -35.36 39.27 -18.11
CA ALA A 697 -34.10 38.74 -17.60
C ALA A 697 -34.21 37.37 -16.89
N ALA A 698 -35.42 37.00 -16.42
CA ALA A 698 -35.73 35.70 -15.84
C ALA A 698 -36.02 34.61 -16.92
N GLY A 699 -36.05 34.98 -18.20
CA GLY A 699 -36.34 34.08 -19.32
C GLY A 699 -37.82 33.80 -19.54
N ASN A 700 -38.74 34.51 -18.87
CA ASN A 700 -40.17 34.35 -19.13
C ASN A 700 -40.54 35.06 -20.43
N VAL A 701 -41.35 34.38 -21.27
CA VAL A 701 -41.67 34.83 -22.62
C VAL A 701 -43.16 35.09 -22.75
N SER A 702 -43.52 36.28 -23.25
CA SER A 702 -44.89 36.60 -23.69
C SER A 702 -44.94 36.82 -25.20
N SER A 703 -46.16 36.85 -25.76
CA SER A 703 -46.37 37.14 -27.19
C SER A 703 -47.64 37.94 -27.45
N GLY A 704 -47.50 39.09 -28.10
CA GLY A 704 -48.61 39.90 -28.61
C GLY A 704 -48.76 39.72 -30.12
N LYS A 705 -49.97 39.92 -30.65
CA LYS A 705 -50.23 39.90 -32.11
C LYS A 705 -51.15 41.05 -32.54
N ARG A 706 -50.95 41.55 -33.76
CA ARG A 706 -51.88 42.47 -34.44
C ARG A 706 -52.07 42.05 -35.89
N VAL A 707 -53.34 41.93 -36.29
CA VAL A 707 -53.76 41.82 -37.68
C VAL A 707 -54.01 43.24 -38.21
N PHE A 708 -53.60 43.51 -39.44
CA PHE A 708 -53.81 44.78 -40.15
C PHE A 708 -53.90 44.51 -41.66
N THR A 709 -54.22 45.53 -42.45
CA THR A 709 -54.45 45.41 -43.90
C THR A 709 -53.70 46.52 -44.64
N LYS A 710 -53.18 46.20 -45.83
CA LYS A 710 -52.62 47.15 -46.81
C LYS A 710 -53.55 47.31 -48.01
#